data_AF-A0A2A2Q1F2-F1
#
_entry.id   AF-A0A2A2Q1F2-F1
#
_cell.length_a   1.000
_cell.length_b   1.000
_cell.length_c   1.000
_cell.angle_alpha   90.00
_cell.angle_beta   90.00
_cell.angle_gamma   90.00
#
_symmetry.space_group_name_H-M   'P 1'
#
loop_
_entity.id
_entity.type
_entity.pdbx_description
1 polymer ?
#
loop_
_entity_poly.entity_id
_entity_poly.type
_entity_poly.pdbx_seq_one_letter_code
_entity_poly.pdbx_strand_id
1 'polypeptide(L)'
;MKARPAIAISGGRLTSLLLWFLAFLFTPLPARDWIVDPETGADTNDGSVNAPLATAQAAVDRAGPGDHVLLQPAKAVYRQSIDLGMAPSGLVLDGNGVTLDGEGRRAHGLLAKGNNRNVKVFDLSVQNCSDAGFAIGGDCRGYQFFGIGSKANGGAGLTLSERAQCWVHEANLERNPISFQSQGSAESFHSKSRFEGPIDIEGGHHDLENCSLIGTLSKPLLSIRSSPRDPSRGKRTTSLVIRSLFLSDSNGSKPAFTIGPDSLVYHDAESIKTFERMEVSIHPTSDLRESSYHTYPIGRDDSGTPIMAWAVGGARTPSSKATRILRFDQHLPQEIAPKLTPDEGSLGLLAPLDTVTFPPTGSAFAPEHSAAHAIWRWIGLTAPDAVFVPDTPEGRALGEALRAHPPAGVGMVEVFLTRQSSDGLVKTVAMPRIERGLRPAKQEMLARVSRTPREVLTQIAAHYGDRFEGSYIEALAVIARKEGGLAHHAAELGRSQLNRKPDLPGNGGEIAGTLLHASIGEDWANARVLAVADMAFDASGNPLEAMPTHNEMSDAVFMASPILAHAGRISGEKRYFDAALRNFRFIAGLCRREDGIYRHSPLDEAAWGRGNGFPALGLALTLQPFPEDHDGYGEMRDALVLHLNALAGHQDDSGMWHQIIDHPDSYAELTSTAMIAYAIAVSLEKGWLRGAEWSSRLASAWSAIKRHVSTDGRHFLNVCTGTGKQPSLEDYYRREAILGPDGRGAAMVMLLAAKMEDLESR
;
A
#
# COMPACT_ATOMS: atom_id res chain seq x y z
N MET A 1 -21.14 -47.77 -49.75
CA MET A 1 -21.30 -47.33 -48.36
C MET A 1 -20.44 -46.10 -48.14
N LYS A 2 -21.05 -44.91 -48.15
CA LYS A 2 -20.36 -43.61 -48.03
C LYS A 2 -20.67 -43.02 -46.65
N ALA A 3 -19.63 -42.62 -45.93
CA ALA A 3 -19.74 -41.88 -44.68
C ALA A 3 -19.57 -40.38 -44.94
N ARG A 4 -20.48 -39.56 -44.41
CA ARG A 4 -20.38 -38.10 -44.16
C ARG A 4 -21.64 -37.61 -43.37
N PRO A 5 -21.66 -36.39 -42.77
CA PRO A 5 -21.71 -36.18 -41.30
C PRO A 5 -22.90 -35.31 -40.82
N ALA A 6 -23.02 -35.04 -39.50
CA ALA A 6 -23.88 -33.96 -38.95
C ALA A 6 -23.26 -33.45 -37.62
N ILE A 7 -22.69 -32.23 -37.57
CA ILE A 7 -23.31 -30.94 -37.23
C ILE A 7 -23.81 -30.88 -35.77
N ALA A 8 -23.07 -30.14 -34.95
CA ALA A 8 -23.45 -29.72 -33.61
C ALA A 8 -23.90 -28.25 -33.65
N ILE A 9 -25.15 -27.96 -33.26
CA ILE A 9 -25.63 -26.61 -32.93
C ILE A 9 -26.71 -26.69 -31.81
N SER A 10 -26.45 -25.89 -30.77
CA SER A 10 -27.32 -25.17 -29.80
C SER A 10 -28.44 -25.86 -29.00
N GLY A 11 -28.50 -25.47 -27.72
CA GLY A 11 -29.60 -25.79 -26.81
C GLY A 11 -29.37 -25.25 -25.39
N GLY A 12 -29.10 -23.95 -25.25
CA GLY A 12 -29.14 -23.25 -23.97
C GLY A 12 -30.55 -22.77 -23.62
N ARG A 13 -30.79 -22.57 -22.31
CA ARG A 13 -31.97 -21.97 -21.66
C ARG A 13 -33.18 -22.90 -21.43
N LEU A 14 -33.15 -23.71 -20.37
CA LEU A 14 -34.39 -24.09 -19.63
C LEU A 14 -34.15 -24.81 -18.29
N THR A 15 -33.31 -24.29 -17.38
CA THR A 15 -33.23 -24.82 -16.00
C THR A 15 -33.04 -23.78 -14.89
N SER A 16 -32.92 -22.48 -15.20
CA SER A 16 -32.65 -21.44 -14.19
C SER A 16 -33.89 -20.70 -13.69
N LEU A 17 -35.05 -20.84 -14.33
CA LEU A 17 -36.28 -20.10 -13.96
C LEU A 17 -37.16 -20.82 -12.92
N LEU A 18 -37.01 -22.14 -12.75
CA LEU A 18 -37.84 -22.91 -11.80
C LEU A 18 -37.32 -22.88 -10.35
N LEU A 19 -36.06 -22.51 -10.13
CA LEU A 19 -35.48 -22.38 -8.78
C LEU A 19 -35.70 -20.99 -8.16
N TRP A 20 -36.02 -19.98 -8.97
CA TRP A 20 -36.30 -18.62 -8.47
C TRP A 20 -37.77 -18.40 -8.04
N PHE A 21 -38.71 -19.23 -8.51
CA PHE A 21 -40.13 -19.11 -8.16
C PHE A 21 -40.55 -19.85 -6.88
N LEU A 22 -39.66 -20.65 -6.28
CA LEU A 22 -39.90 -21.32 -4.98
C LEU A 22 -39.42 -20.48 -3.77
N ALA A 23 -38.77 -19.34 -3.99
CA ALA A 23 -38.29 -18.45 -2.93
C ALA A 23 -39.34 -17.44 -2.42
N PHE A 24 -40.56 -17.42 -2.97
CA PHE A 24 -41.61 -16.44 -2.62
C PHE A 24 -42.82 -17.03 -1.85
N LEU A 25 -42.69 -18.23 -1.27
CA LEU A 25 -43.74 -18.86 -0.45
C LEU A 25 -43.37 -19.10 1.02
N PHE A 26 -42.22 -18.60 1.49
CA PHE A 26 -41.92 -18.57 2.92
C PHE A 26 -42.09 -17.14 3.43
N THR A 27 -43.31 -16.81 3.88
CA THR A 27 -43.43 -15.78 4.92
C THR A 27 -42.59 -16.27 6.10
N PRO A 28 -41.57 -15.52 6.57
CA PRO A 28 -40.84 -15.93 7.77
C PRO A 28 -41.85 -16.12 8.89
N LEU A 29 -41.86 -17.31 9.49
CA LEU A 29 -42.65 -17.55 10.70
C LEU A 29 -42.23 -16.50 11.74
N PRO A 30 -43.16 -15.92 12.50
CA PRO A 30 -42.80 -14.99 13.57
C PRO A 30 -41.87 -15.71 14.55
N ALA A 31 -40.80 -15.01 14.97
CA ALA A 31 -39.87 -15.50 15.96
C ALA A 31 -40.62 -15.97 17.22
N ARG A 32 -40.28 -17.16 17.72
CA ARG A 32 -40.91 -17.78 18.89
C ARG A 32 -40.04 -17.59 20.12
N ASP A 33 -40.68 -17.33 21.26
CA ASP A 33 -40.04 -17.37 22.58
C ASP A 33 -40.06 -18.81 23.16
N TRP A 34 -38.91 -19.27 23.61
CA TRP A 34 -38.68 -20.54 24.30
C TRP A 34 -38.29 -20.27 25.74
N ILE A 35 -39.20 -20.55 26.66
CA ILE A 35 -39.00 -20.32 28.10
C ILE A 35 -38.34 -21.55 28.73
N VAL A 36 -37.26 -21.32 29.48
CA VAL A 36 -36.50 -22.35 30.18
C VAL A 36 -36.55 -22.10 31.68
N ASP A 37 -37.08 -23.05 32.43
CA ASP A 37 -37.09 -23.05 33.90
C ASP A 37 -36.68 -24.43 34.43
N PRO A 38 -35.49 -24.58 35.05
CA PRO A 38 -34.99 -25.87 35.51
C PRO A 38 -35.70 -26.40 36.76
N GLU A 39 -36.46 -25.56 37.48
CA GLU A 39 -37.19 -25.96 38.68
C GLU A 39 -38.61 -26.44 38.34
N THR A 40 -39.27 -25.76 37.40
CA THR A 40 -40.67 -26.03 37.05
C THR A 40 -40.89 -26.72 35.70
N GLY A 41 -39.88 -26.71 34.84
CA GLY A 41 -39.96 -27.22 33.48
C GLY A 41 -39.71 -28.72 33.33
N ALA A 42 -40.04 -29.22 32.14
CA ALA A 42 -39.67 -30.57 31.68
C ALA A 42 -39.28 -30.48 30.21
N ASP A 43 -38.24 -31.21 29.79
CA ASP A 43 -37.76 -31.14 28.39
C ASP A 43 -38.73 -31.74 27.37
N THR A 44 -39.80 -32.40 27.82
CA THR A 44 -40.93 -32.82 26.98
C THR A 44 -41.97 -31.72 26.75
N ASN A 45 -41.87 -30.59 27.45
CA ASN A 45 -42.81 -29.49 27.33
C ASN A 45 -42.63 -28.72 26.02
N ASP A 46 -43.58 -27.83 25.71
CA ASP A 46 -43.58 -27.05 24.47
C ASP A 46 -42.75 -25.74 24.57
N GLY A 47 -42.18 -25.42 25.73
CA GLY A 47 -41.36 -24.23 25.94
C GLY A 47 -42.14 -22.92 25.99
N SER A 48 -43.46 -22.98 26.19
CA SER A 48 -44.28 -21.80 26.49
C SER A 48 -44.14 -21.38 27.96
N VAL A 49 -44.61 -20.17 28.29
CA VAL A 49 -44.68 -19.67 29.68
C VAL A 49 -45.43 -20.63 30.62
N ASN A 50 -46.44 -21.35 30.13
CA ASN A 50 -47.25 -22.27 30.93
C ASN A 50 -46.64 -23.68 31.03
N ALA A 51 -45.72 -24.03 30.14
CA ALA A 51 -45.05 -25.32 30.10
C ALA A 51 -43.59 -25.11 29.65
N PRO A 52 -42.74 -24.58 30.54
CA PRO A 52 -41.35 -24.27 30.20
C PRO A 52 -40.51 -25.53 30.03
N LEU A 53 -39.41 -25.41 29.29
CA LEU A 53 -38.40 -26.46 29.16
C LEU A 53 -37.51 -26.51 30.40
N ALA A 54 -36.97 -27.68 30.76
CA ALA A 54 -36.12 -27.83 31.94
C ALA A 54 -34.66 -27.42 31.66
N THR A 55 -34.21 -27.57 30.41
CA THR A 55 -32.82 -27.29 30.03
C THR A 55 -32.73 -26.28 28.90
N ALA A 56 -31.69 -25.45 28.98
CA ALA A 56 -31.41 -24.46 27.95
C ALA A 56 -31.02 -25.13 26.63
N GLN A 57 -30.33 -26.27 26.68
CA GLN A 57 -29.99 -27.04 25.48
C GLN A 57 -31.25 -27.52 24.74
N ALA A 58 -32.26 -28.01 25.47
CA ALA A 58 -33.49 -28.48 24.86
C ALA A 58 -34.30 -27.35 24.17
N ALA A 59 -34.09 -26.10 24.58
CA ALA A 59 -34.65 -24.94 23.89
C ALA A 59 -33.84 -24.60 22.63
N VAL A 60 -32.51 -24.57 22.73
CA VAL A 60 -31.60 -24.33 21.59
C VAL A 60 -31.81 -25.36 20.48
N ASP A 61 -31.93 -26.63 20.82
CA ASP A 61 -32.10 -27.74 19.85
C ASP A 61 -33.42 -27.65 19.07
N ARG A 62 -34.42 -26.94 19.62
CA ARG A 62 -35.75 -26.76 19.01
C ARG A 62 -35.95 -25.42 18.34
N ALA A 63 -35.07 -24.46 18.61
CA ALA A 63 -35.19 -23.12 18.09
C ALA A 63 -35.06 -23.10 16.56
N GLY A 64 -35.86 -22.25 15.92
CA GLY A 64 -35.74 -21.87 14.52
C GLY A 64 -34.92 -20.59 14.33
N PRO A 65 -34.61 -20.21 13.08
CA PRO A 65 -33.91 -18.96 12.78
C PRO A 65 -34.67 -17.74 13.31
N GLY A 66 -33.99 -16.92 14.11
CA GLY A 66 -34.56 -15.70 14.71
C GLY A 66 -35.33 -15.91 16.01
N ASP A 67 -35.51 -17.16 16.47
CA ASP A 67 -36.17 -17.45 17.74
C ASP A 67 -35.40 -16.93 18.95
N HIS A 68 -36.10 -16.85 20.07
CA HIS A 68 -35.60 -16.31 21.32
C HIS A 68 -35.69 -17.37 22.43
N VAL A 69 -34.62 -17.57 23.18
CA VAL A 69 -34.55 -18.45 24.35
C VAL A 69 -34.38 -17.58 25.58
N LEU A 70 -35.37 -17.61 26.48
CA LEU A 70 -35.37 -16.83 27.72
C LEU A 70 -35.15 -17.74 28.92
N LEU A 71 -34.10 -17.48 29.69
CA LEU A 71 -33.78 -18.23 30.91
C LEU A 71 -34.53 -17.64 32.13
N GLN A 72 -35.18 -18.51 32.90
CA GLN A 72 -35.94 -18.17 34.10
C GLN A 72 -35.71 -19.19 35.24
N PRO A 73 -35.79 -18.79 36.51
CA PRO A 73 -36.03 -17.43 36.96
C PRO A 73 -34.79 -16.54 36.78
N ALA A 74 -35.01 -15.22 36.72
CA ALA A 74 -33.94 -14.24 36.58
C ALA A 74 -32.88 -14.42 37.68
N LYS A 75 -31.61 -14.29 37.31
CA LYS A 75 -30.45 -14.40 38.24
C LYS A 75 -30.29 -15.78 38.92
N ALA A 76 -30.94 -16.82 38.42
CA ALA A 76 -30.77 -18.17 38.95
C ALA A 76 -29.41 -18.79 38.59
N VAL A 77 -29.06 -19.89 39.26
CA VAL A 77 -27.85 -20.67 38.98
C VAL A 77 -28.23 -21.95 38.25
N TYR A 78 -27.72 -22.09 37.03
CA TYR A 78 -27.96 -23.24 36.17
C TYR A 78 -26.73 -24.14 36.20
N ARG A 79 -26.87 -25.35 36.72
CA ARG A 79 -25.83 -26.39 36.67
C ARG A 79 -25.86 -27.11 35.32
N GLN A 80 -25.71 -26.35 34.24
CA GLN A 80 -25.84 -26.83 32.87
C GLN A 80 -24.79 -26.15 31.99
N SER A 81 -24.51 -26.75 30.84
CA SER A 81 -23.76 -26.11 29.74
C SER A 81 -24.70 -25.92 28.56
N ILE A 82 -24.37 -24.94 27.71
CA ILE A 82 -25.10 -24.68 26.47
C ILE A 82 -24.14 -24.86 25.29
N ASP A 83 -24.47 -25.77 24.38
CA ASP A 83 -23.80 -25.93 23.10
C ASP A 83 -24.66 -25.32 21.98
N LEU A 84 -24.14 -24.23 21.43
CA LEU A 84 -24.70 -23.49 20.32
C LEU A 84 -24.09 -23.91 18.98
N GLY A 85 -23.28 -24.97 18.88
CA GLY A 85 -22.64 -25.39 17.63
C GLY A 85 -23.64 -25.67 16.50
N MET A 86 -24.85 -26.15 16.87
CA MET A 86 -25.96 -26.41 15.95
C MET A 86 -27.09 -25.37 16.04
N ALA A 87 -26.91 -24.29 16.82
CA ALA A 87 -27.94 -23.27 16.97
C ALA A 87 -28.27 -22.62 15.62
N PRO A 88 -29.56 -22.30 15.36
CA PRO A 88 -29.96 -21.68 14.11
C PRO A 88 -29.39 -20.26 13.99
N SER A 89 -29.27 -19.77 12.76
CA SER A 89 -28.81 -18.40 12.54
C SER A 89 -29.82 -17.37 13.07
N GLY A 90 -29.34 -16.32 13.75
CA GLY A 90 -30.20 -15.28 14.32
C GLY A 90 -30.81 -15.60 15.68
N LEU A 91 -30.46 -16.73 16.31
CA LEU A 91 -30.91 -17.07 17.66
C LEU A 91 -30.60 -15.95 18.66
N VAL A 92 -31.55 -15.61 19.51
CA VAL A 92 -31.34 -14.75 20.68
C VAL A 92 -31.41 -15.61 21.94
N LEU A 93 -30.38 -15.58 22.77
CA LEU A 93 -30.35 -16.20 24.09
C LEU A 93 -30.32 -15.09 25.14
N ASP A 94 -31.45 -14.85 25.80
CA ASP A 94 -31.55 -13.94 26.94
C ASP A 94 -31.32 -14.72 28.23
N GLY A 95 -30.13 -14.50 28.80
CA GLY A 95 -29.71 -15.09 30.05
C GLY A 95 -30.44 -14.52 31.26
N ASN A 96 -31.06 -13.34 31.18
CA ASN A 96 -31.84 -12.75 32.27
C ASN A 96 -31.07 -12.71 33.61
N GLY A 97 -29.76 -12.46 33.55
CA GLY A 97 -28.84 -12.44 34.69
C GLY A 97 -28.44 -13.82 35.22
N VAL A 98 -28.85 -14.93 34.59
CA VAL A 98 -28.53 -16.29 35.01
C VAL A 98 -27.02 -16.55 35.01
N THR A 99 -26.58 -17.40 35.94
CA THR A 99 -25.22 -17.92 35.99
C THR A 99 -25.18 -19.41 35.62
N LEU A 100 -24.48 -19.77 34.55
CA LEU A 100 -24.12 -21.16 34.24
C LEU A 100 -22.94 -21.58 35.13
N ASP A 101 -23.14 -22.58 35.98
CA ASP A 101 -22.12 -23.08 36.91
C ASP A 101 -21.58 -24.44 36.45
N GLY A 102 -20.28 -24.47 36.16
CA GLY A 102 -19.56 -25.66 35.75
C GLY A 102 -19.26 -26.65 36.88
N GLU A 103 -19.35 -26.22 38.15
CA GLU A 103 -19.03 -27.00 39.36
C GLU A 103 -17.66 -27.69 39.34
N GLY A 104 -16.71 -27.18 38.54
CA GLY A 104 -15.41 -27.77 38.27
C GLY A 104 -15.46 -29.06 37.44
N ARG A 105 -16.62 -29.44 36.90
CA ARG A 105 -16.85 -30.69 36.17
C ARG A 105 -17.17 -30.50 34.70
N ARG A 106 -17.78 -29.36 34.34
CA ARG A 106 -18.14 -29.05 32.94
C ARG A 106 -17.01 -28.27 32.29
N ALA A 107 -16.63 -28.68 31.08
CA ALA A 107 -15.55 -28.04 30.33
C ALA A 107 -15.84 -26.56 30.06
N HIS A 108 -17.06 -26.26 29.61
CA HIS A 108 -17.48 -24.91 29.23
C HIS A 108 -18.84 -24.56 29.80
N GLY A 109 -19.12 -23.27 29.97
CA GLY A 109 -20.48 -22.79 30.26
C GLY A 109 -21.27 -22.68 28.97
N LEU A 110 -20.73 -21.92 28.01
CA LEU A 110 -21.30 -21.78 26.67
C LEU A 110 -20.25 -22.09 25.61
N LEU A 111 -20.58 -23.03 24.73
CA LEU A 111 -19.74 -23.47 23.62
C LEU A 111 -20.45 -23.18 22.29
N ALA A 112 -19.71 -22.77 21.28
CA ALA A 112 -20.16 -22.77 19.90
C ALA A 112 -19.01 -23.21 19.00
N LYS A 113 -19.14 -24.36 18.35
CA LYS A 113 -18.19 -24.83 17.33
C LYS A 113 -18.99 -25.35 16.12
N GLY A 114 -19.20 -24.48 15.14
CA GLY A 114 -20.05 -24.76 13.98
C GLY A 114 -19.87 -23.75 12.85
N ASN A 115 -20.93 -23.50 12.07
CA ASN A 115 -20.94 -22.49 11.01
C ASN A 115 -22.12 -21.51 11.07
N ASN A 116 -22.77 -21.39 12.23
CA ASN A 116 -23.94 -20.52 12.36
C ASN A 116 -23.56 -19.03 12.38
N ARG A 117 -24.60 -18.19 12.25
CA ARG A 117 -24.48 -16.76 12.02
C ARG A 117 -25.37 -15.96 12.96
N ASN A 118 -24.93 -14.77 13.37
CA ASN A 118 -25.77 -13.73 13.97
C ASN A 118 -26.48 -14.13 15.27
N VAL A 119 -25.84 -14.97 16.10
CA VAL A 119 -26.38 -15.35 17.42
C VAL A 119 -26.13 -14.24 18.43
N LYS A 120 -27.14 -13.88 19.23
CA LYS A 120 -27.04 -12.86 20.27
C LYS A 120 -27.20 -13.49 21.65
N VAL A 121 -26.38 -13.08 22.60
CA VAL A 121 -26.44 -13.53 23.99
C VAL A 121 -26.48 -12.31 24.91
N PHE A 122 -27.49 -12.23 25.76
CA PHE A 122 -27.71 -11.12 26.70
C PHE A 122 -27.58 -11.60 28.14
N ASP A 123 -26.97 -10.78 29.00
CA ASP A 123 -27.02 -10.86 30.46
C ASP A 123 -26.76 -12.27 31.04
N LEU A 124 -25.80 -12.99 30.46
CA LEU A 124 -25.45 -14.35 30.86
C LEU A 124 -24.10 -14.37 31.57
N SER A 125 -24.04 -15.01 32.73
CA SER A 125 -22.80 -15.24 33.46
C SER A 125 -22.37 -16.71 33.41
N VAL A 126 -21.07 -16.97 33.43
CA VAL A 126 -20.49 -18.32 33.52
C VAL A 126 -19.47 -18.37 34.64
N GLN A 127 -19.47 -19.45 35.43
CA GLN A 127 -18.47 -19.64 36.49
C GLN A 127 -18.07 -21.11 36.71
N ASN A 128 -16.91 -21.29 37.35
CA ASN A 128 -16.39 -22.58 37.81
C ASN A 128 -16.35 -23.68 36.73
N CYS A 129 -16.16 -23.34 35.46
CA CYS A 129 -15.91 -24.34 34.42
C CYS A 129 -14.47 -24.89 34.53
N SER A 130 -14.25 -26.14 34.11
CA SER A 130 -12.91 -26.74 34.16
C SER A 130 -11.98 -26.23 33.05
N ASP A 131 -12.52 -25.63 31.99
CA ASP A 131 -11.79 -24.96 30.91
C ASP A 131 -12.38 -23.55 30.68
N ALA A 132 -12.69 -23.14 29.44
CA ALA A 132 -13.14 -21.78 29.14
C ALA A 132 -14.61 -21.52 29.53
N GLY A 133 -14.92 -20.31 30.00
CA GLY A 133 -16.30 -19.90 30.31
C GLY A 133 -17.18 -19.85 29.05
N PHE A 134 -16.81 -18.95 28.13
CA PHE A 134 -17.37 -18.86 26.78
C PHE A 134 -16.34 -19.31 25.76
N ALA A 135 -16.69 -20.27 24.90
CA ALA A 135 -15.79 -20.81 23.87
C ALA A 135 -16.46 -20.75 22.49
N ILE A 136 -16.00 -19.87 21.61
CA ILE A 136 -16.52 -19.73 20.24
C ILE A 136 -15.42 -20.10 19.25
N GLY A 137 -15.70 -21.06 18.38
CA GLY A 137 -14.77 -21.59 17.39
C GLY A 137 -15.50 -21.97 16.11
N GLY A 138 -14.85 -22.74 15.24
CA GLY A 138 -15.44 -23.05 13.95
C GLY A 138 -15.38 -21.85 13.00
N ASP A 139 -16.41 -21.80 12.17
CA ASP A 139 -16.73 -20.67 11.31
C ASP A 139 -17.93 -19.90 11.87
N CYS A 140 -18.11 -19.79 13.18
CA CYS A 140 -19.22 -19.04 13.78
C CYS A 140 -19.02 -17.53 13.58
N ARG A 141 -19.88 -16.84 12.81
CA ARG A 141 -19.70 -15.39 12.50
C ARG A 141 -20.87 -14.55 13.00
N GLY A 142 -20.65 -13.29 13.34
CA GLY A 142 -21.75 -12.42 13.78
C GLY A 142 -22.23 -12.66 15.21
N TYR A 143 -21.46 -13.34 16.06
CA TYR A 143 -21.85 -13.54 17.47
C TYR A 143 -21.82 -12.21 18.22
N GLN A 144 -22.84 -11.93 19.01
CA GLN A 144 -22.95 -10.68 19.76
C GLN A 144 -23.24 -10.98 21.23
N PHE A 145 -22.43 -10.44 22.12
CA PHE A 145 -22.56 -10.59 23.56
C PHE A 145 -22.83 -9.24 24.18
N PHE A 146 -23.83 -9.16 25.06
CA PHE A 146 -24.22 -7.95 25.76
C PHE A 146 -24.31 -8.27 27.27
N GLY A 147 -23.54 -7.56 28.09
CA GLY A 147 -23.64 -7.69 29.55
C GLY A 147 -23.19 -9.05 30.10
N ILE A 148 -22.26 -9.75 29.43
CA ILE A 148 -21.83 -11.09 29.87
C ILE A 148 -20.82 -11.07 31.01
N GLY A 149 -20.89 -12.07 31.89
CA GLY A 149 -19.96 -12.25 33.01
C GLY A 149 -19.20 -13.57 32.92
N SER A 150 -17.91 -13.59 33.24
CA SER A 150 -17.16 -14.84 33.35
C SER A 150 -16.27 -14.84 34.58
N LYS A 151 -16.37 -15.86 35.43
CA LYS A 151 -15.71 -15.86 36.74
C LYS A 151 -15.09 -17.20 37.14
N ALA A 152 -13.82 -17.18 37.57
CA ALA A 152 -13.18 -18.30 38.25
C ALA A 152 -13.21 -19.64 37.47
N ASN A 153 -13.06 -19.58 36.15
CA ASN A 153 -12.95 -20.77 35.32
C ASN A 153 -11.51 -21.31 35.30
N GLY A 154 -11.33 -22.58 34.93
CA GLY A 154 -10.02 -23.22 34.80
C GLY A 154 -9.21 -22.75 33.58
N GLY A 155 -9.90 -22.25 32.55
CA GLY A 155 -9.35 -21.71 31.31
C GLY A 155 -9.66 -20.21 31.12
N ALA A 156 -9.78 -19.76 29.87
CA ALA A 156 -10.05 -18.34 29.61
C ALA A 156 -11.50 -17.96 29.93
N GLY A 157 -11.74 -16.69 30.27
CA GLY A 157 -13.11 -16.20 30.43
C GLY A 157 -13.89 -16.24 29.12
N LEU A 158 -13.26 -15.76 28.06
CA LEU A 158 -13.72 -15.89 26.67
C LEU A 158 -12.57 -16.40 25.79
N THR A 159 -12.83 -17.44 25.02
CA THR A 159 -11.90 -17.97 24.01
C THR A 159 -12.52 -17.89 22.62
N LEU A 160 -11.77 -17.35 21.66
CA LEU A 160 -12.08 -17.42 20.23
C LEU A 160 -11.03 -18.25 19.49
N SER A 161 -11.47 -19.00 18.49
CA SER A 161 -10.59 -19.84 17.67
C SER A 161 -11.01 -19.90 16.20
N GLU A 162 -10.10 -20.35 15.34
CA GLU A 162 -10.35 -20.63 13.93
C GLU A 162 -10.81 -19.39 13.13
N ARG A 163 -12.10 -19.31 12.75
CA ARG A 163 -12.66 -18.19 11.95
C ARG A 163 -13.77 -17.45 12.69
N ALA A 164 -13.90 -17.68 13.99
CA ALA A 164 -14.95 -17.09 14.82
C ALA A 164 -14.94 -15.55 14.74
N GLN A 165 -16.11 -14.92 14.75
CA GLN A 165 -16.24 -13.45 14.77
C GLN A 165 -17.25 -13.01 15.83
N CYS A 166 -16.82 -12.18 16.77
CA CYS A 166 -17.62 -11.78 17.93
C CYS A 166 -17.57 -10.26 18.20
N TRP A 167 -18.72 -9.69 18.55
CA TRP A 167 -18.86 -8.38 19.17
C TRP A 167 -19.22 -8.57 20.63
N VAL A 168 -18.51 -7.90 21.52
CA VAL A 168 -18.64 -8.05 22.97
C VAL A 168 -18.84 -6.66 23.58
N HIS A 169 -20.01 -6.42 24.13
CA HIS A 169 -20.36 -5.17 24.79
C HIS A 169 -20.55 -5.40 26.29
N GLU A 170 -19.89 -4.59 27.11
CA GLU A 170 -20.06 -4.58 28.58
C GLU A 170 -19.77 -5.95 29.22
N ALA A 171 -18.74 -6.67 28.76
CA ALA A 171 -18.31 -7.91 29.39
C ALA A 171 -17.51 -7.66 30.67
N ASN A 172 -17.74 -8.51 31.68
CA ASN A 172 -16.95 -8.52 32.91
C ASN A 172 -16.26 -9.87 33.11
N LEU A 173 -14.95 -9.92 32.85
CA LEU A 173 -14.16 -11.16 32.85
C LEU A 173 -13.22 -11.13 34.05
N GLU A 174 -13.58 -11.86 35.12
CA GLU A 174 -12.95 -11.76 36.43
C GLU A 174 -12.33 -13.06 36.93
N ARG A 175 -11.14 -12.97 37.54
CA ARG A 175 -10.49 -14.10 38.24
C ARG A 175 -10.35 -15.37 37.36
N ASN A 176 -10.23 -15.19 36.05
CA ASN A 176 -9.90 -16.27 35.12
C ASN A 176 -8.38 -16.25 34.91
N PRO A 177 -7.71 -17.41 34.73
CA PRO A 177 -6.29 -17.47 34.38
C PRO A 177 -5.90 -16.61 33.17
N ILE A 178 -6.82 -16.46 32.22
CA ILE A 178 -6.77 -15.56 31.07
C ILE A 178 -8.16 -14.93 30.94
N SER A 179 -8.25 -13.61 30.80
CA SER A 179 -9.54 -12.94 30.61
C SER A 179 -10.08 -13.23 29.22
N PHE A 180 -9.27 -12.95 28.19
CA PHE A 180 -9.62 -13.14 26.79
C PHE A 180 -8.47 -13.82 26.05
N GLN A 181 -8.82 -14.86 25.28
CA GLN A 181 -7.88 -15.59 24.42
C GLN A 181 -8.41 -15.65 22.99
N SER A 182 -7.56 -15.38 22.01
CA SER A 182 -7.87 -15.54 20.58
C SER A 182 -6.80 -16.35 19.88
N GLN A 183 -7.21 -17.26 19.00
CA GLN A 183 -6.33 -18.08 18.16
C GLN A 183 -6.81 -18.16 16.71
N GLY A 184 -5.87 -18.29 15.77
CA GLY A 184 -6.13 -18.54 14.36
C GLY A 184 -6.44 -17.26 13.58
N SER A 185 -7.60 -17.18 12.93
CA SER A 185 -8.05 -16.01 12.17
C SER A 185 -9.34 -15.44 12.73
N ALA A 186 -9.55 -15.63 14.04
CA ALA A 186 -10.72 -15.10 14.72
C ALA A 186 -10.70 -13.56 14.77
N GLU A 187 -11.87 -12.97 14.92
CA GLU A 187 -12.07 -11.53 14.98
C GLU A 187 -12.87 -11.18 16.23
N SER A 188 -12.43 -10.19 17.00
CA SER A 188 -13.19 -9.70 18.15
C SER A 188 -13.23 -8.20 18.28
N PHE A 189 -14.39 -7.69 18.70
CA PHE A 189 -14.62 -6.26 18.90
C PHE A 189 -15.18 -6.06 20.31
N HIS A 190 -14.36 -5.58 21.23
CA HIS A 190 -14.74 -5.36 22.61
C HIS A 190 -15.04 -3.89 22.85
N SER A 191 -16.17 -3.60 23.48
CA SER A 191 -16.54 -2.25 23.89
C SER A 191 -16.98 -2.23 25.35
N LYS A 192 -16.52 -1.22 26.11
CA LYS A 192 -16.83 -1.05 27.54
C LYS A 192 -16.58 -2.29 28.41
N SER A 193 -15.63 -3.13 28.01
CA SER A 193 -15.38 -4.41 28.68
C SER A 193 -14.30 -4.28 29.74
N ARG A 194 -14.43 -5.07 30.82
CA ARG A 194 -13.52 -5.12 31.96
C ARG A 194 -12.78 -6.45 31.98
N PHE A 195 -11.45 -6.39 31.99
CA PHE A 195 -10.57 -7.56 31.98
C PHE A 195 -9.71 -7.58 33.25
N GLU A 196 -10.00 -8.52 34.16
CA GLU A 196 -9.20 -8.76 35.35
C GLU A 196 -8.33 -10.00 35.14
N GLY A 197 -7.19 -9.77 34.51
CA GLY A 197 -6.25 -10.80 34.08
C GLY A 197 -5.81 -10.64 32.61
N PRO A 198 -4.89 -11.49 32.14
CA PRO A 198 -4.25 -11.35 30.83
C PRO A 198 -5.22 -11.39 29.64
N ILE A 199 -4.87 -10.66 28.59
CA ILE A 199 -5.40 -10.80 27.24
C ILE A 199 -4.31 -11.41 26.34
N ASP A 200 -4.60 -12.54 25.69
CA ASP A 200 -3.66 -13.22 24.78
C ASP A 200 -4.26 -13.38 23.37
N ILE A 201 -3.65 -12.71 22.40
CA ILE A 201 -4.08 -12.68 21.00
C ILE A 201 -3.03 -13.37 20.13
N GLU A 202 -3.45 -14.40 19.40
CA GLU A 202 -2.62 -15.16 18.48
C GLU A 202 -3.29 -15.29 17.11
N GLY A 203 -2.96 -14.38 16.19
CA GLY A 203 -3.64 -14.28 14.90
C GLY A 203 -4.93 -13.45 14.96
N GLY A 204 -5.47 -13.12 13.79
CA GLY A 204 -6.75 -12.41 13.68
C GLY A 204 -6.70 -10.88 13.74
N HIS A 205 -7.89 -10.29 13.86
CA HIS A 205 -8.10 -8.84 13.97
C HIS A 205 -8.97 -8.51 15.18
N HIS A 206 -8.47 -7.60 16.02
CA HIS A 206 -9.07 -7.33 17.32
C HIS A 206 -9.21 -5.84 17.59
N ASP A 207 -10.25 -5.46 18.31
CA ASP A 207 -10.54 -4.10 18.72
C ASP A 207 -10.87 -4.03 20.22
N LEU A 208 -10.27 -3.07 20.92
CA LEU A 208 -10.57 -2.72 22.31
C LEU A 208 -10.98 -1.24 22.36
N GLU A 209 -12.26 -0.98 22.63
CA GLU A 209 -12.81 0.37 22.73
C GLU A 209 -13.38 0.63 24.14
N ASN A 210 -12.95 1.72 24.79
CA ASN A 210 -13.41 2.09 26.13
C ASN A 210 -13.23 0.95 27.15
N CYS A 211 -12.17 0.15 27.02
CA CYS A 211 -11.95 -1.05 27.81
C CYS A 211 -11.06 -0.77 29.02
N SER A 212 -11.21 -1.56 30.08
CA SER A 212 -10.41 -1.44 31.30
C SER A 212 -9.62 -2.72 31.60
N LEU A 213 -8.32 -2.57 31.83
CA LEU A 213 -7.42 -3.61 32.30
C LEU A 213 -7.20 -3.50 33.81
N ILE A 214 -7.28 -4.62 34.51
CA ILE A 214 -6.91 -4.75 35.92
C ILE A 214 -5.72 -5.68 36.05
N GLY A 215 -4.61 -5.12 36.54
CA GLY A 215 -3.33 -5.81 36.66
C GLY A 215 -3.37 -6.94 37.69
N THR A 216 -2.74 -8.07 37.36
CA THR A 216 -2.46 -9.18 38.28
C THR A 216 -0.96 -9.49 38.28
N LEU A 217 -0.46 -10.13 39.35
CA LEU A 217 0.96 -10.10 39.73
C LEU A 217 1.97 -10.79 38.77
N SER A 218 1.56 -11.56 37.75
CA SER A 218 2.52 -12.13 36.77
C SER A 218 1.89 -12.77 35.52
N LYS A 219 2.13 -12.13 34.37
CA LYS A 219 2.08 -12.52 32.93
C LYS A 219 2.06 -11.20 32.14
N PRO A 220 2.38 -11.14 30.83
CA PRO A 220 2.01 -9.95 30.07
C PRO A 220 0.50 -9.77 30.20
N LEU A 221 0.08 -8.57 30.61
CA LEU A 221 -1.33 -8.23 30.80
C LEU A 221 -2.02 -8.14 29.44
N LEU A 222 -1.26 -7.77 28.41
CA LEU A 222 -1.67 -7.77 27.02
C LEU A 222 -0.56 -8.40 26.17
N SER A 223 -0.92 -9.36 25.32
CA SER A 223 -0.02 -10.05 24.41
C SER A 223 -0.68 -10.18 23.05
N ILE A 224 0.06 -9.82 22.00
CA ILE A 224 -0.34 -10.02 20.60
C ILE A 224 0.81 -10.65 19.83
N ARG A 225 0.53 -11.69 19.04
CA ARG A 225 1.50 -12.32 18.14
C ARG A 225 0.81 -12.90 16.91
N SER A 226 1.59 -13.12 15.85
CA SER A 226 1.13 -13.94 14.72
C SER A 226 0.93 -15.41 15.10
N SER A 227 -0.12 -16.01 14.53
CA SER A 227 -0.36 -17.45 14.66
C SER A 227 0.73 -18.24 13.91
N PRO A 228 1.24 -19.35 14.49
CA PRO A 228 2.08 -20.31 13.80
C PRO A 228 1.42 -20.76 12.49
N ARG A 229 2.25 -20.95 11.45
CA ARG A 229 1.88 -21.23 10.05
C ARG A 229 0.56 -22.01 9.89
N ASP A 230 -0.47 -21.38 9.34
CA ASP A 230 -1.51 -22.07 8.57
C ASP A 230 -0.91 -22.45 7.20
N PRO A 231 -0.74 -23.75 6.89
CA PRO A 231 -0.14 -24.20 5.63
C PRO A 231 -0.90 -23.74 4.38
N SER A 232 -2.17 -23.34 4.52
CA SER A 232 -3.06 -23.07 3.39
C SER A 232 -3.05 -21.62 2.89
N ARG A 233 -2.52 -20.65 3.66
CA ARG A 233 -2.77 -19.21 3.37
C ARG A 233 -1.61 -18.23 3.53
N GLY A 234 -0.38 -18.70 3.75
CA GLY A 234 0.80 -17.81 3.88
C GLY A 234 0.79 -16.98 5.17
N LYS A 235 1.86 -16.21 5.42
CA LYS A 235 1.97 -15.35 6.62
C LYS A 235 0.84 -14.30 6.62
N ARG A 236 0.03 -14.26 7.68
CA ARG A 236 -0.94 -13.19 7.94
C ARG A 236 -0.51 -12.39 9.17
N THR A 237 -0.49 -11.07 9.02
CA THR A 237 -0.23 -10.13 10.10
C THR A 237 -1.36 -10.18 11.12
N THR A 238 -1.05 -10.14 12.42
CA THR A 238 -2.06 -9.99 13.48
C THR A 238 -2.24 -8.52 13.79
N SER A 239 -3.48 -8.09 14.03
CA SER A 239 -3.76 -6.67 14.27
C SER A 239 -4.62 -6.44 15.49
N LEU A 240 -4.28 -5.40 16.25
CA LEU A 240 -5.02 -4.92 17.40
C LEU A 240 -5.20 -3.40 17.30
N VAL A 241 -6.44 -2.93 17.43
CA VAL A 241 -6.77 -1.51 17.52
C VAL A 241 -7.23 -1.20 18.93
N ILE A 242 -6.67 -0.14 19.51
CA ILE A 242 -6.89 0.25 20.90
C ILE A 242 -7.42 1.70 20.93
N ARG A 243 -8.62 1.88 21.48
CA ARG A 243 -9.25 3.20 21.67
C ARG A 243 -9.71 3.35 23.11
N SER A 244 -9.25 4.40 23.78
CA SER A 244 -9.57 4.68 25.19
C SER A 244 -9.38 3.46 26.09
N LEU A 245 -8.16 2.92 26.13
CA LEU A 245 -7.81 1.82 27.03
C LEU A 245 -7.34 2.36 28.38
N PHE A 246 -7.96 1.88 29.46
CA PHE A 246 -7.67 2.32 30.82
C PHE A 246 -6.98 1.23 31.63
N LEU A 247 -5.99 1.62 32.43
CA LEU A 247 -5.35 0.75 33.41
C LEU A 247 -5.72 1.17 34.83
N SER A 248 -6.35 0.27 35.57
CA SER A 248 -6.59 0.46 37.02
C SER A 248 -5.33 0.14 37.84
N ASP A 249 -5.23 0.73 39.03
CA ASP A 249 -3.97 0.80 39.81
C ASP A 249 -3.37 -0.58 40.09
N SER A 250 -2.10 -0.72 39.73
CA SER A 250 -1.29 -1.93 39.93
C SER A 250 -0.54 -1.79 41.25
N ASN A 251 -0.49 -2.84 42.07
CA ASN A 251 0.16 -2.90 43.40
C ASN A 251 1.69 -2.60 43.41
N GLY A 252 2.15 -1.49 42.83
CA GLY A 252 3.55 -1.06 42.75
C GLY A 252 4.36 -1.56 41.54
N SER A 253 3.87 -2.53 40.76
CA SER A 253 4.58 -3.10 39.60
C SER A 253 3.96 -2.70 38.26
N LYS A 254 4.76 -2.29 37.26
CA LYS A 254 4.26 -2.01 35.89
C LYS A 254 3.87 -3.32 35.18
N PRO A 255 2.63 -3.48 34.71
CA PRO A 255 2.24 -4.65 33.93
C PRO A 255 2.87 -4.60 32.53
N ALA A 256 3.15 -5.76 31.93
CA ALA A 256 3.78 -5.85 30.62
C ALA A 256 2.77 -5.89 29.46
N PHE A 257 3.11 -5.24 28.35
CA PHE A 257 2.45 -5.33 27.05
C PHE A 257 3.48 -5.85 26.04
N THR A 258 3.24 -7.05 25.49
CA THR A 258 4.15 -7.68 24.52
C THR A 258 3.54 -7.68 23.11
N ILE A 259 4.27 -7.10 22.16
CA ILE A 259 3.97 -7.12 20.72
C ILE A 259 4.97 -8.08 20.06
N GLY A 260 4.53 -9.32 19.85
CA GLY A 260 5.27 -10.39 19.20
C GLY A 260 5.39 -10.22 17.69
N PRO A 261 6.05 -11.16 16.98
CA PRO A 261 6.40 -11.03 15.57
C PRO A 261 5.19 -10.90 14.63
N ASP A 262 5.40 -10.23 13.50
CA ASP A 262 4.41 -9.95 12.45
C ASP A 262 3.08 -9.39 12.99
N SER A 263 3.15 -8.43 13.93
CA SER A 263 1.98 -7.82 14.59
C SER A 263 1.92 -6.31 14.38
N LEU A 264 0.71 -5.78 14.23
CA LEU A 264 0.42 -4.35 14.08
C LEU A 264 -0.52 -3.88 15.18
N VAL A 265 -0.09 -2.90 15.95
CA VAL A 265 -0.92 -2.29 16.98
C VAL A 265 -1.18 -0.83 16.63
N TYR A 266 -2.45 -0.44 16.62
CA TYR A 266 -2.87 0.95 16.47
C TYR A 266 -3.46 1.45 17.78
N HIS A 267 -3.12 2.67 18.19
CA HIS A 267 -3.63 3.26 19.42
C HIS A 267 -4.00 4.72 19.25
N ASP A 268 -4.92 5.23 20.06
CA ASP A 268 -5.17 6.67 20.16
C ASP A 268 -4.24 7.36 21.17
N ALA A 269 -4.32 8.70 21.22
CA ALA A 269 -3.57 9.55 22.13
C ALA A 269 -4.03 9.42 23.60
N GLU A 270 -5.16 8.78 23.89
CA GLU A 270 -5.58 8.50 25.26
C GLU A 270 -4.91 7.23 25.78
N SER A 271 -4.86 6.20 24.94
CA SER A 271 -4.29 4.88 25.27
C SER A 271 -2.77 4.92 25.44
N ILE A 272 -2.06 5.85 24.80
CA ILE A 272 -0.61 6.05 25.02
C ILE A 272 -0.28 6.32 26.49
N LYS A 273 -1.14 7.09 27.20
CA LYS A 273 -0.98 7.37 28.63
C LYS A 273 -1.07 6.11 29.49
N THR A 274 -1.84 5.13 29.02
CA THR A 274 -1.89 3.80 29.63
C THR A 274 -0.59 3.03 29.35
N PHE A 275 -0.05 3.09 28.13
CA PHE A 275 1.19 2.39 27.77
C PHE A 275 2.42 2.91 28.54
N GLU A 276 2.48 4.20 28.85
CA GLU A 276 3.53 4.80 29.71
C GLU A 276 3.58 4.19 31.13
N ARG A 277 2.43 3.66 31.58
CA ARG A 277 2.26 2.96 32.86
C ARG A 277 2.54 1.45 32.75
N MET A 278 2.87 0.95 31.56
CA MET A 278 3.19 -0.45 31.26
C MET A 278 4.65 -0.62 30.86
N GLU A 279 5.15 -1.86 30.89
CA GLU A 279 6.39 -2.26 30.22
C GLU A 279 6.06 -2.74 28.82
N VAL A 280 6.38 -1.94 27.79
CA VAL A 280 6.08 -2.27 26.40
C VAL A 280 7.30 -2.90 25.71
N SER A 281 7.13 -4.11 25.19
CA SER A 281 8.16 -4.83 24.43
C SER A 281 7.68 -5.09 23.01
N ILE A 282 8.44 -4.63 22.01
CA ILE A 282 8.09 -4.73 20.58
C ILE A 282 9.12 -5.58 19.84
N HIS A 283 8.66 -6.60 19.11
CA HIS A 283 9.52 -7.39 18.23
C HIS A 283 9.96 -6.58 17.00
N PRO A 284 11.20 -6.73 16.48
CA PRO A 284 11.71 -5.93 15.34
C PRO A 284 10.90 -5.99 14.03
N THR A 285 10.02 -6.97 13.88
CA THR A 285 9.17 -7.15 12.68
C THR A 285 7.75 -6.59 12.88
N SER A 286 7.53 -5.87 13.97
CA SER A 286 6.22 -5.46 14.43
C SER A 286 6.19 -3.95 14.67
N ASP A 287 4.99 -3.38 14.72
CA ASP A 287 4.81 -1.94 14.75
C ASP A 287 3.71 -1.50 15.73
N LEU A 288 3.93 -0.34 16.35
CA LEU A 288 2.99 0.35 17.24
C LEU A 288 2.82 1.78 16.73
N ARG A 289 1.62 2.12 16.23
CA ARG A 289 1.34 3.39 15.54
C ARG A 289 0.18 4.14 16.17
N GLU A 290 0.28 5.47 16.20
CA GLU A 290 -0.73 6.38 16.77
C GLU A 290 -1.97 6.56 15.86
N SER A 291 -1.90 6.18 14.59
CA SER A 291 -3.02 6.38 13.66
C SER A 291 -3.40 5.11 12.93
N SER A 292 -4.69 4.75 13.02
CA SER A 292 -5.30 3.66 12.25
C SER A 292 -5.34 3.93 10.74
N TYR A 293 -4.93 5.13 10.32
CA TYR A 293 -4.86 5.63 8.97
C TYR A 293 -3.57 6.46 8.76
N HIS A 294 -3.06 6.47 7.54
CA HIS A 294 -1.92 7.29 7.15
C HIS A 294 -2.41 8.47 6.32
N THR A 295 -1.90 9.66 6.61
CA THR A 295 -2.11 10.84 5.76
C THR A 295 -0.88 11.11 4.91
N TYR A 296 -1.10 11.62 3.70
CA TYR A 296 -0.02 11.99 2.79
C TYR A 296 -0.54 13.03 1.79
N PRO A 297 0.32 13.96 1.34
CA PRO A 297 -0.07 14.91 0.31
C PRO A 297 -0.15 14.21 -1.06
N ILE A 298 -1.06 14.67 -1.92
CA ILE A 298 -1.20 14.17 -3.30
C ILE A 298 -0.95 15.27 -4.36
N GLY A 299 -0.71 16.50 -3.91
CA GLY A 299 -0.52 17.68 -4.73
C GLY A 299 -0.81 18.95 -3.93
N ARG A 300 -1.04 20.06 -4.63
CA ARG A 300 -1.45 21.35 -4.07
C ARG A 300 -2.72 21.85 -4.74
N ASP A 301 -3.47 22.66 -4.01
CA ASP A 301 -4.56 23.46 -4.55
C ASP A 301 -4.06 24.76 -5.20
N ASP A 302 -4.99 25.55 -5.73
CA ASP A 302 -4.74 26.81 -6.42
C ASP A 302 -4.06 27.87 -5.54
N SER A 303 -4.14 27.72 -4.21
CA SER A 303 -3.48 28.59 -3.22
C SER A 303 -2.06 28.14 -2.86
N GLY A 304 -1.65 26.97 -3.33
CA GLY A 304 -0.39 26.33 -2.97
C GLY A 304 -0.47 25.49 -1.69
N THR A 305 -1.67 25.27 -1.13
CA THR A 305 -1.86 24.46 0.07
C THR A 305 -1.85 22.97 -0.29
N PRO A 306 -1.13 22.11 0.47
CA PRO A 306 -1.12 20.68 0.22
C PRO A 306 -2.52 20.04 0.31
N ILE A 307 -2.89 19.29 -0.73
CA ILE A 307 -4.10 18.46 -0.73
C ILE A 307 -3.76 17.16 -0.02
N MET A 308 -4.32 16.98 1.17
CA MET A 308 -4.04 15.84 2.03
C MET A 308 -5.03 14.70 1.79
N ALA A 309 -4.50 13.54 1.41
CA ALA A 309 -5.23 12.29 1.38
C ALA A 309 -5.00 11.49 2.66
N TRP A 310 -5.86 10.49 2.87
CA TRP A 310 -5.70 9.48 3.90
C TRP A 310 -5.89 8.09 3.30
N ALA A 311 -5.30 7.08 3.95
CA ALA A 311 -5.47 5.68 3.61
C ALA A 311 -5.43 4.79 4.86
N VAL A 312 -6.21 3.72 4.84
CA VAL A 312 -6.42 2.75 5.93
C VAL A 312 -6.29 1.34 5.39
N GLY A 313 -5.76 0.41 6.19
CA GLY A 313 -5.56 -0.98 5.77
C GLY A 313 -4.57 -1.14 4.61
N GLY A 314 -4.74 -2.21 3.81
CA GLY A 314 -3.89 -2.51 2.65
C GLY A 314 -4.07 -1.59 1.43
N ALA A 315 -4.78 -0.46 1.56
CA ALA A 315 -5.15 0.43 0.46
C ALA A 315 -3.94 1.04 -0.25
N ARG A 316 -2.84 1.22 0.49
CA ARG A 316 -1.60 1.83 -0.02
C ARG A 316 -0.75 0.88 -0.82
N THR A 317 -0.93 -0.43 -0.68
CA THR A 317 -0.05 -1.45 -1.27
C THR A 317 -0.60 -1.87 -2.62
N PRO A 318 -0.04 -1.43 -3.77
CA PRO A 318 -0.67 -1.63 -5.06
C PRO A 318 -0.63 -3.09 -5.53
N SER A 319 0.25 -3.91 -4.95
CA SER A 319 0.31 -5.36 -5.12
C SER A 319 -0.73 -6.13 -4.29
N SER A 320 -1.45 -5.47 -3.38
CA SER A 320 -2.48 -6.12 -2.56
C SER A 320 -3.69 -6.54 -3.40
N LYS A 321 -4.21 -7.74 -3.12
CA LYS A 321 -5.49 -8.20 -3.65
C LYS A 321 -6.69 -7.60 -2.93
N ALA A 322 -6.48 -6.92 -1.79
CA ALA A 322 -7.51 -6.25 -1.00
C ALA A 322 -8.37 -5.33 -1.86
N THR A 323 -9.66 -5.25 -1.55
CA THR A 323 -10.59 -4.32 -2.21
C THR A 323 -10.19 -2.90 -1.86
N ARG A 324 -10.11 -2.00 -2.86
CA ARG A 324 -9.76 -0.59 -2.65
C ARG A 324 -10.96 0.30 -2.91
N ILE A 325 -11.39 1.00 -1.88
CA ILE A 325 -12.51 1.93 -1.95
C ILE A 325 -11.98 3.35 -1.79
N LEU A 326 -12.25 4.21 -2.76
CA LEU A 326 -11.97 5.63 -2.67
C LEU A 326 -13.25 6.38 -2.29
N ARG A 327 -13.16 7.21 -1.26
CA ARG A 327 -14.30 7.91 -0.65
C ARG A 327 -14.08 9.41 -0.69
N PHE A 328 -14.97 10.09 -1.40
CA PHE A 328 -15.16 11.53 -1.32
C PHE A 328 -16.44 11.88 -0.55
N ASP A 329 -17.25 10.88 -0.21
CA ASP A 329 -18.52 11.02 0.51
C ASP A 329 -18.39 11.07 2.03
N GLN A 330 -17.22 10.68 2.56
CA GLN A 330 -16.89 10.76 3.97
C GLN A 330 -15.50 11.36 4.13
N HIS A 331 -15.39 12.36 5.01
CA HIS A 331 -14.22 13.22 5.11
C HIS A 331 -13.32 12.92 6.33
N LEU A 332 -13.79 12.09 7.26
CA LEU A 332 -13.10 11.83 8.53
C LEU A 332 -12.63 10.37 8.60
N PRO A 333 -11.31 10.11 8.49
CA PRO A 333 -10.75 8.76 8.58
C PRO A 333 -11.09 8.06 9.89
N GLN A 334 -11.26 8.84 10.96
CA GLN A 334 -11.60 8.33 12.30
C GLN A 334 -12.98 7.64 12.33
N GLU A 335 -13.88 8.00 11.42
CA GLU A 335 -15.23 7.39 11.32
C GLU A 335 -15.24 6.11 10.47
N ILE A 336 -14.20 5.92 9.66
CA ILE A 336 -14.07 4.87 8.63
C ILE A 336 -13.14 3.77 9.09
N ALA A 337 -11.95 4.13 9.59
CA ALA A 337 -10.92 3.19 10.03
C ALA A 337 -11.42 2.11 11.00
N PRO A 338 -12.32 2.41 11.97
CA PRO A 338 -12.86 1.41 12.89
C PRO A 338 -13.74 0.33 12.25
N LYS A 339 -14.23 0.56 11.01
CA LYS A 339 -15.21 -0.31 10.35
C LYS A 339 -14.59 -1.20 9.28
N LEU A 340 -13.27 -1.11 9.09
CA LEU A 340 -12.59 -1.77 7.98
C LEU A 340 -11.89 -3.05 8.41
N THR A 341 -12.01 -4.05 7.56
CA THR A 341 -11.30 -5.32 7.69
C THR A 341 -9.89 -5.20 7.08
N PRO A 342 -8.91 -6.02 7.49
CA PRO A 342 -7.59 -6.05 6.85
C PRO A 342 -7.60 -6.36 5.34
N ASP A 343 -8.66 -7.01 4.86
CA ASP A 343 -8.88 -7.36 3.45
C ASP A 343 -9.48 -6.19 2.62
N GLU A 344 -9.81 -5.07 3.28
CA GLU A 344 -10.34 -3.86 2.68
C GLU A 344 -9.40 -2.68 2.94
N GLY A 345 -9.08 -1.96 1.87
CA GLY A 345 -8.39 -0.70 1.92
C GLY A 345 -9.34 0.42 1.57
N SER A 346 -9.44 1.43 2.42
CA SER A 346 -10.12 2.68 2.03
C SER A 346 -9.12 3.83 1.95
N LEU A 347 -9.46 4.80 1.13
CA LEU A 347 -8.71 6.03 0.97
C LEU A 347 -9.68 7.17 0.66
N GLY A 348 -9.27 8.41 0.90
CA GLY A 348 -10.10 9.60 0.71
C GLY A 348 -9.30 10.88 0.92
N LEU A 349 -9.95 12.02 0.80
CA LEU A 349 -9.37 13.32 1.11
C LEU A 349 -9.73 13.73 2.54
N LEU A 350 -8.83 14.50 3.20
CA LEU A 350 -9.14 15.13 4.49
C LEU A 350 -10.05 16.36 4.35
N ALA A 351 -10.10 16.95 3.15
CA ALA A 351 -10.98 18.05 2.80
C ALA A 351 -12.00 17.61 1.74
N PRO A 352 -13.16 18.29 1.64
CA PRO A 352 -14.10 18.08 0.54
C PRO A 352 -13.46 18.36 -0.83
N LEU A 353 -14.08 17.80 -1.88
CA LEU A 353 -13.77 18.20 -3.26
C LEU A 353 -14.11 19.68 -3.44
N ASP A 354 -13.20 20.44 -4.04
CA ASP A 354 -13.30 21.89 -4.26
C ASP A 354 -13.33 22.26 -5.75
N THR A 355 -13.33 21.27 -6.65
CA THR A 355 -13.20 21.47 -8.09
C THR A 355 -14.24 20.67 -8.89
N VAL A 356 -14.67 21.26 -10.02
CA VAL A 356 -15.65 20.69 -10.95
C VAL A 356 -15.05 20.31 -12.30
N THR A 357 -13.74 20.54 -12.51
CA THR A 357 -13.11 20.38 -13.84
C THR A 357 -12.49 19.00 -13.99
N PHE A 358 -13.31 18.02 -14.39
CA PHE A 358 -12.85 16.66 -14.69
C PHE A 358 -13.37 16.16 -16.07
N PRO A 359 -12.57 15.38 -16.84
CA PRO A 359 -11.13 15.19 -16.65
C PRO A 359 -10.41 16.55 -16.75
N PRO A 360 -9.33 16.74 -16.01
CA PRO A 360 -8.66 18.03 -15.99
C PRO A 360 -8.06 18.34 -17.37
N THR A 361 -8.10 19.60 -17.78
CA THR A 361 -7.57 20.11 -19.05
C THR A 361 -6.48 21.15 -18.79
N GLY A 362 -5.60 21.37 -19.76
CA GLY A 362 -4.52 22.34 -19.63
C GLY A 362 -3.27 21.76 -18.97
N SER A 363 -2.35 22.63 -18.55
CA SER A 363 -1.12 22.21 -17.86
C SER A 363 -1.44 21.78 -16.44
N ALA A 364 -0.87 20.64 -16.00
CA ALA A 364 -1.18 19.99 -14.74
C ALA A 364 -1.02 20.85 -13.47
N PHE A 365 -0.30 21.96 -13.58
CA PHE A 365 0.03 22.87 -12.49
C PHE A 365 -0.14 24.34 -12.88
N ALA A 366 -0.99 24.64 -13.86
CA ALA A 366 -1.62 25.96 -13.87
C ALA A 366 -2.45 26.06 -12.57
N PRO A 367 -2.32 27.14 -11.76
CA PRO A 367 -2.95 27.23 -10.46
C PRO A 367 -4.40 26.77 -10.46
N GLU A 368 -5.20 27.25 -11.42
CA GLU A 368 -6.63 26.97 -11.62
C GLU A 368 -7.03 25.50 -11.89
N HIS A 369 -6.06 24.60 -12.11
CA HIS A 369 -6.29 23.19 -12.48
C HIS A 369 -5.50 22.20 -11.59
N SER A 370 -4.70 22.72 -10.67
CA SER A 370 -3.74 21.94 -9.86
C SER A 370 -4.40 20.82 -9.05
N ALA A 371 -5.48 21.14 -8.34
CA ALA A 371 -6.23 20.18 -7.52
C ALA A 371 -6.83 19.05 -8.35
N ALA A 372 -7.46 19.39 -9.48
CA ALA A 372 -8.09 18.42 -10.37
C ALA A 372 -7.06 17.45 -10.97
N HIS A 373 -5.88 17.94 -11.37
CA HIS A 373 -4.79 17.08 -11.85
C HIS A 373 -4.17 16.21 -10.75
N ALA A 374 -4.03 16.72 -9.52
CA ALA A 374 -3.59 15.93 -8.38
C ALA A 374 -4.55 14.76 -8.10
N ILE A 375 -5.85 15.05 -7.99
CA ILE A 375 -6.90 14.07 -7.74
C ILE A 375 -6.99 13.05 -8.89
N TRP A 376 -7.01 13.50 -10.15
CA TRP A 376 -7.14 12.61 -11.32
C TRP A 376 -5.99 11.60 -11.42
N ARG A 377 -4.74 12.05 -11.18
CA ARG A 377 -3.56 11.18 -11.16
C ARG A 377 -3.55 10.24 -9.98
N TRP A 378 -3.93 10.74 -8.80
CA TRP A 378 -4.03 9.94 -7.59
C TRP A 378 -5.05 8.80 -7.74
N ILE A 379 -6.22 9.04 -8.32
CA ILE A 379 -7.21 7.98 -8.62
C ILE A 379 -6.60 6.93 -9.56
N GLY A 380 -5.92 7.35 -10.63
CA GLY A 380 -5.28 6.42 -11.56
C GLY A 380 -4.21 5.56 -10.90
N LEU A 381 -3.34 6.17 -10.09
CA LEU A 381 -2.22 5.49 -9.41
C LEU A 381 -2.66 4.59 -8.26
N THR A 382 -3.72 4.96 -7.54
CA THR A 382 -4.31 4.10 -6.49
C THR A 382 -5.12 2.95 -7.09
N ALA A 383 -5.68 3.16 -8.30
CA ALA A 383 -6.45 2.19 -9.06
C ALA A 383 -7.55 1.50 -8.21
N PRO A 384 -8.50 2.28 -7.64
CA PRO A 384 -9.52 1.75 -6.75
C PRO A 384 -10.49 0.80 -7.49
N ASP A 385 -11.09 -0.12 -6.75
CA ASP A 385 -12.19 -0.96 -7.24
C ASP A 385 -13.48 -0.13 -7.38
N ALA A 386 -13.72 0.77 -6.43
CA ALA A 386 -14.90 1.62 -6.37
C ALA A 386 -14.57 3.03 -5.88
N VAL A 387 -15.22 4.03 -6.47
CA VAL A 387 -15.15 5.44 -6.09
C VAL A 387 -16.53 5.92 -5.67
N PHE A 388 -16.65 6.38 -4.42
CA PHE A 388 -17.87 6.95 -3.85
C PHE A 388 -17.77 8.47 -3.87
N VAL A 389 -18.64 9.12 -4.64
CA VAL A 389 -18.69 10.57 -4.80
C VAL A 389 -19.98 11.13 -4.18
N PRO A 390 -19.91 12.25 -3.45
CA PRO A 390 -21.09 12.85 -2.84
C PRO A 390 -22.01 13.45 -3.91
N ASP A 391 -23.31 13.56 -3.61
CA ASP A 391 -24.32 14.17 -4.48
C ASP A 391 -24.23 15.71 -4.55
N THR A 392 -23.02 16.25 -4.71
CA THR A 392 -22.70 17.68 -4.89
C THR A 392 -22.33 17.98 -6.36
N PRO A 393 -22.26 19.25 -6.79
CA PRO A 393 -21.78 19.59 -8.13
C PRO A 393 -20.39 19.01 -8.45
N GLU A 394 -19.46 19.09 -7.51
CA GLU A 394 -18.07 18.60 -7.61
C GLU A 394 -18.04 17.07 -7.70
N GLY A 395 -18.77 16.39 -6.81
CA GLY A 395 -18.88 14.93 -6.81
C GLY A 395 -19.51 14.39 -8.09
N ARG A 396 -20.57 15.05 -8.61
CA ARG A 396 -21.16 14.69 -9.92
C ARG A 396 -20.18 14.89 -11.07
N ALA A 397 -19.45 16.00 -11.09
CA ALA A 397 -18.50 16.28 -12.16
C ALA A 397 -17.39 15.23 -12.21
N LEU A 398 -16.80 14.89 -11.06
CA LEU A 398 -15.83 13.80 -10.96
C LEU A 398 -16.45 12.45 -11.37
N GLY A 399 -17.65 12.15 -10.87
CA GLY A 399 -18.35 10.92 -11.17
C GLY A 399 -18.64 10.72 -12.66
N GLU A 400 -19.11 11.77 -13.36
CA GLU A 400 -19.34 11.73 -14.81
C GLU A 400 -18.04 11.52 -15.59
N ALA A 401 -16.96 12.21 -15.20
CA ALA A 401 -15.66 12.05 -15.84
C ALA A 401 -15.11 10.62 -15.71
N LEU A 402 -15.17 10.02 -14.52
CA LEU A 402 -14.67 8.66 -14.25
C LEU A 402 -15.47 7.55 -14.94
N ARG A 403 -16.74 7.80 -15.28
CA ARG A 403 -17.57 6.86 -16.06
C ARG A 403 -17.25 6.89 -17.55
N ALA A 404 -16.69 8.00 -18.02
CA ALA A 404 -16.42 8.27 -19.43
C ALA A 404 -14.94 8.09 -19.81
N HIS A 405 -14.01 8.16 -18.85
CA HIS A 405 -12.58 8.11 -19.12
C HIS A 405 -11.82 7.34 -18.04
N PRO A 406 -10.75 6.62 -18.41
CA PRO A 406 -9.85 6.02 -17.43
C PRO A 406 -9.01 7.10 -16.72
N PRO A 407 -9.07 7.22 -15.38
CA PRO A 407 -8.25 8.15 -14.63
C PRO A 407 -6.76 7.92 -14.90
N ALA A 408 -6.09 9.00 -15.32
CA ALA A 408 -4.70 9.00 -15.78
C ALA A 408 -4.36 7.87 -16.78
N GLY A 409 -5.30 7.42 -17.60
CA GLY A 409 -5.06 6.37 -18.60
C GLY A 409 -4.70 4.99 -18.01
N VAL A 410 -5.03 4.72 -16.74
CA VAL A 410 -4.77 3.41 -16.11
C VAL A 410 -5.86 2.41 -16.47
N GLY A 411 -7.10 2.68 -16.11
CA GLY A 411 -8.21 1.81 -16.43
C GLY A 411 -9.49 2.31 -15.79
N MET A 412 -10.61 1.68 -16.11
CA MET A 412 -11.91 2.13 -15.64
C MET A 412 -12.16 1.76 -14.18
N VAL A 413 -12.83 2.64 -13.44
CA VAL A 413 -13.24 2.44 -12.04
C VAL A 413 -14.76 2.33 -11.95
N GLU A 414 -15.28 1.62 -10.95
CA GLU A 414 -16.72 1.70 -10.63
C GLU A 414 -17.00 2.98 -9.86
N VAL A 415 -18.12 3.63 -10.17
CA VAL A 415 -18.49 4.93 -9.57
C VAL A 415 -19.85 4.81 -8.89
N PHE A 416 -19.94 5.31 -7.67
CA PHE A 416 -21.13 5.31 -6.85
C PHE A 416 -21.44 6.72 -6.38
N LEU A 417 -22.65 7.19 -6.66
CA LEU A 417 -23.15 8.47 -6.16
C LEU A 417 -23.80 8.25 -4.80
N THR A 418 -23.40 9.02 -3.79
CA THR A 418 -23.92 8.92 -2.43
C THR A 418 -24.72 10.14 -2.06
N ARG A 419 -25.92 9.92 -1.51
CA ARG A 419 -26.82 10.96 -1.01
C ARG A 419 -27.16 10.66 0.43
N GLN A 420 -26.85 11.59 1.32
CA GLN A 420 -27.29 11.53 2.71
C GLN A 420 -28.63 12.25 2.85
N SER A 421 -29.63 11.60 3.44
CA SER A 421 -30.90 12.24 3.80
C SER A 421 -30.80 12.96 5.15
N SER A 422 -31.80 13.80 5.43
CA SER A 422 -31.87 14.64 6.63
C SER A 422 -31.89 13.85 7.96
N ASP A 423 -32.25 12.57 7.92
CA ASP A 423 -32.25 11.62 9.04
C ASP A 423 -30.92 10.85 9.18
N GLY A 424 -29.92 11.18 8.36
CA GLY A 424 -28.60 10.56 8.39
C GLY A 424 -28.45 9.28 7.57
N LEU A 425 -29.51 8.78 6.92
CA LEU A 425 -29.40 7.59 6.05
C LEU A 425 -28.63 7.93 4.77
N VAL A 426 -27.66 7.09 4.42
CA VAL A 426 -26.89 7.22 3.18
C VAL A 426 -27.46 6.29 2.12
N LYS A 427 -27.97 6.87 1.02
CA LYS A 427 -28.38 6.13 -0.17
C LYS A 427 -27.27 6.17 -1.21
N THR A 428 -26.89 5.00 -1.70
CA THR A 428 -25.86 4.86 -2.74
C THR A 428 -26.50 4.37 -4.04
N VAL A 429 -26.13 4.99 -5.17
CA VAL A 429 -26.57 4.60 -6.51
C VAL A 429 -25.35 4.36 -7.39
N ALA A 430 -25.24 3.16 -7.96
CA ALA A 430 -24.20 2.86 -8.94
C ALA A 430 -24.42 3.69 -10.22
N MET A 431 -23.39 4.37 -10.68
CA MET A 431 -23.42 5.12 -11.92
C MET A 431 -22.85 4.24 -13.05
N PRO A 432 -23.64 3.85 -14.07
CA PRO A 432 -23.19 2.90 -15.08
C PRO A 432 -22.08 3.50 -15.95
N ARG A 433 -21.04 2.71 -16.24
CA ARG A 433 -19.97 3.10 -17.16
C ARG A 433 -20.53 3.44 -18.55
N ILE A 434 -20.05 4.57 -19.09
CA ILE A 434 -20.36 4.97 -20.47
C ILE A 434 -19.41 4.24 -21.41
N GLU A 435 -18.11 4.31 -21.13
CA GLU A 435 -17.10 3.59 -21.89
C GLU A 435 -17.03 2.10 -21.49
N ARG A 436 -17.05 1.21 -22.48
CA ARG A 436 -17.09 -0.25 -22.31
C ARG A 436 -15.88 -0.91 -22.98
N GLY A 437 -15.42 -2.03 -22.43
CA GLY A 437 -14.36 -2.85 -23.01
C GLY A 437 -12.94 -2.52 -22.54
N LEU A 438 -12.74 -1.40 -21.83
CA LEU A 438 -11.48 -1.13 -21.15
C LEU A 438 -11.33 -1.96 -19.88
N ARG A 439 -10.07 -2.30 -19.56
CA ARG A 439 -9.70 -3.05 -18.37
C ARG A 439 -10.04 -2.26 -17.09
N PRO A 440 -10.54 -2.90 -16.02
CA PRO A 440 -10.64 -2.28 -14.70
C PRO A 440 -9.28 -1.76 -14.21
N ALA A 441 -9.26 -0.60 -13.56
CA ALA A 441 -8.03 0.04 -13.08
C ALA A 441 -7.17 -0.90 -12.23
N LYS A 442 -7.77 -1.62 -11.29
CA LYS A 442 -7.05 -2.60 -10.44
C LYS A 442 -6.39 -3.72 -11.24
N GLN A 443 -7.09 -4.26 -12.23
CA GLN A 443 -6.53 -5.32 -13.09
C GLN A 443 -5.36 -4.79 -13.93
N GLU A 444 -5.46 -3.56 -14.45
CA GLU A 444 -4.32 -2.92 -15.11
C GLU A 444 -3.16 -2.75 -14.13
N MET A 445 -3.41 -2.20 -12.94
CA MET A 445 -2.37 -1.94 -11.97
C MET A 445 -1.65 -3.23 -11.52
N LEU A 446 -2.40 -4.32 -11.29
CA LEU A 446 -1.83 -5.63 -10.99
C LEU A 446 -1.00 -6.17 -12.17
N ALA A 447 -1.47 -6.01 -13.41
CA ALA A 447 -0.70 -6.36 -14.60
C ALA A 447 0.56 -5.52 -14.73
N ARG A 448 0.50 -4.23 -14.40
CA ARG A 448 1.66 -3.33 -14.41
C ARG A 448 2.75 -3.80 -13.44
N VAL A 449 2.41 -4.07 -12.19
CA VAL A 449 3.39 -4.42 -11.14
C VAL A 449 3.89 -5.86 -11.21
N SER A 450 3.17 -6.77 -11.86
CA SER A 450 3.57 -8.19 -11.97
C SER A 450 4.62 -8.45 -13.05
N ARG A 451 4.86 -7.49 -13.94
CA ARG A 451 5.87 -7.63 -15.01
C ARG A 451 7.29 -7.77 -14.46
N THR A 452 8.05 -8.63 -15.12
CA THR A 452 9.51 -8.75 -15.01
C THR A 452 10.22 -7.57 -15.68
N PRO A 453 11.49 -7.30 -15.34
CA PRO A 453 12.32 -6.31 -16.06
C PRO A 453 12.36 -6.54 -17.57
N ARG A 454 12.53 -7.79 -18.01
CA ARG A 454 12.53 -8.16 -19.44
C ARG A 454 11.23 -7.78 -20.14
N GLU A 455 10.08 -8.04 -19.52
CA GLU A 455 8.77 -7.70 -20.09
C GLU A 455 8.58 -6.18 -20.20
N VAL A 456 8.94 -5.42 -19.16
CA VAL A 456 8.87 -3.94 -19.20
C VAL A 456 9.76 -3.41 -20.32
N LEU A 457 11.01 -3.87 -20.40
CA LEU A 457 11.95 -3.45 -21.44
C LEU A 457 11.42 -3.76 -22.84
N THR A 458 10.91 -4.97 -23.05
CA THR A 458 10.41 -5.41 -24.37
C THR A 458 9.17 -4.63 -24.80
N GLN A 459 8.24 -4.36 -23.86
CA GLN A 459 7.03 -3.59 -24.13
C GLN A 459 7.37 -2.14 -24.53
N ILE A 460 8.27 -1.48 -23.80
CA ILE A 460 8.68 -0.12 -24.15
C ILE A 460 9.46 -0.11 -25.47
N ALA A 461 10.35 -1.09 -25.69
CA ALA A 461 11.10 -1.23 -26.94
C ALA A 461 10.21 -1.51 -28.17
N ALA A 462 8.95 -1.90 -28.01
CA ALA A 462 8.02 -1.98 -29.13
C ALA A 462 7.69 -0.59 -29.74
N HIS A 463 7.94 0.49 -28.98
CA HIS A 463 7.58 1.86 -29.34
C HIS A 463 8.75 2.85 -29.34
N TYR A 464 9.85 2.52 -28.66
CA TYR A 464 10.99 3.42 -28.44
C TYR A 464 12.35 2.77 -28.70
N GLY A 465 13.38 3.61 -28.88
CA GLY A 465 14.77 3.19 -29.04
C GLY A 465 15.12 2.66 -30.44
N ASP A 466 14.36 3.05 -31.46
CA ASP A 466 14.59 2.71 -32.88
C ASP A 466 15.14 3.89 -33.70
N ARG A 467 15.39 5.05 -33.07
CA ARG A 467 15.83 6.29 -33.70
C ARG A 467 16.93 6.96 -32.89
N PHE A 468 17.70 7.83 -33.55
CA PHE A 468 18.73 8.65 -32.93
C PHE A 468 19.01 9.90 -33.78
N GLU A 469 18.72 11.07 -33.20
CA GLU A 469 18.95 12.40 -33.76
C GLU A 469 20.05 13.17 -33.00
N GLY A 470 20.66 12.54 -31.99
CA GLY A 470 21.83 13.07 -31.27
C GLY A 470 21.58 13.38 -29.80
N SER A 471 20.34 13.27 -29.30
CA SER A 471 20.04 13.53 -27.89
C SER A 471 20.34 12.33 -26.99
N TYR A 472 20.75 12.58 -25.74
CA TYR A 472 20.92 11.53 -24.73
C TYR A 472 19.66 10.68 -24.53
N ILE A 473 18.47 11.23 -24.74
CA ILE A 473 17.20 10.52 -24.56
C ILE A 473 17.15 9.31 -25.50
N GLU A 474 17.45 9.54 -26.78
CA GLU A 474 17.46 8.50 -27.80
C GLU A 474 18.67 7.58 -27.64
N ALA A 475 19.84 8.14 -27.32
CA ALA A 475 21.05 7.36 -27.05
C ALA A 475 20.82 6.31 -25.96
N LEU A 476 20.29 6.72 -24.80
CA LEU A 476 20.04 5.83 -23.66
C LEU A 476 18.99 4.76 -24.00
N ALA A 477 17.94 5.10 -24.75
CA ALA A 477 16.95 4.12 -25.19
C ALA A 477 17.57 3.06 -26.12
N VAL A 478 18.43 3.46 -27.06
CA VAL A 478 19.14 2.53 -27.96
C VAL A 478 20.16 1.68 -27.18
N ILE A 479 20.90 2.29 -26.24
CA ILE A 479 21.84 1.58 -25.35
C ILE A 479 21.10 0.53 -24.52
N ALA A 480 19.96 0.87 -23.92
CA ALA A 480 19.18 -0.06 -23.12
C ALA A 480 18.68 -1.27 -23.93
N ARG A 481 18.34 -1.09 -25.22
CA ARG A 481 18.02 -2.22 -26.11
C ARG A 481 19.23 -3.13 -26.30
N LYS A 482 20.41 -2.54 -26.53
CA LYS A 482 21.66 -3.28 -26.71
C LYS A 482 22.01 -4.06 -25.43
N GLU A 483 22.00 -3.41 -24.27
CA GLU A 483 22.32 -4.02 -22.98
C GLU A 483 21.33 -5.11 -22.59
N GLY A 484 20.04 -4.92 -22.87
CA GLY A 484 19.03 -5.95 -22.70
C GLY A 484 19.08 -7.06 -23.76
N GLY A 485 20.00 -7.05 -24.74
CA GLY A 485 20.06 -8.08 -25.78
C GLY A 485 18.86 -8.07 -26.74
N LEU A 486 18.16 -6.94 -26.88
CA LEU A 486 17.12 -6.75 -27.89
C LEU A 486 17.72 -6.34 -29.23
N ALA A 487 16.96 -6.57 -30.31
CA ALA A 487 17.34 -6.09 -31.65
C ALA A 487 17.53 -4.56 -31.64
N HIS A 488 18.67 -4.11 -32.17
CA HIS A 488 19.10 -2.72 -32.16
C HIS A 488 19.92 -2.39 -33.42
N HIS A 489 19.96 -1.10 -33.78
CA HIS A 489 20.69 -0.57 -34.93
C HIS A 489 21.67 0.52 -34.51
N ALA A 490 22.33 0.37 -33.36
CA ALA A 490 23.17 1.41 -32.74
C ALA A 490 24.25 1.96 -33.69
N ALA A 491 25.00 1.09 -34.35
CA ALA A 491 26.07 1.48 -35.28
C ALA A 491 25.53 2.24 -36.51
N GLU A 492 24.43 1.75 -37.09
CA GLU A 492 23.78 2.38 -38.25
C GLU A 492 23.20 3.74 -37.88
N LEU A 493 22.46 3.82 -36.78
CA LEU A 493 21.86 5.04 -36.26
C LEU A 493 22.92 6.10 -35.93
N GLY A 494 23.97 5.72 -35.20
CA GLY A 494 25.08 6.62 -34.88
C GLY A 494 25.78 7.14 -36.14
N ARG A 495 26.09 6.27 -37.11
CA ARG A 495 26.75 6.66 -38.35
C ARG A 495 25.84 7.56 -39.21
N SER A 496 24.56 7.25 -39.29
CA SER A 496 23.56 8.07 -40.00
C SER A 496 23.43 9.46 -39.37
N GLN A 497 23.36 9.54 -38.04
CA GLN A 497 23.30 10.81 -37.32
C GLN A 497 24.57 11.63 -37.54
N LEU A 498 25.75 11.03 -37.43
CA LEU A 498 27.03 11.71 -37.61
C LEU A 498 27.20 12.23 -39.05
N ASN A 499 26.77 11.47 -40.05
CA ASN A 499 26.80 11.92 -41.45
C ASN A 499 25.88 13.12 -41.70
N ARG A 500 24.73 13.18 -41.02
CA ARG A 500 23.77 14.28 -41.14
C ARG A 500 24.19 15.52 -40.34
N LYS A 501 24.83 15.33 -39.19
CA LYS A 501 25.25 16.37 -38.26
C LYS A 501 26.70 16.12 -37.79
N PRO A 502 27.70 16.42 -38.63
CA PRO A 502 29.11 16.14 -38.34
C PRO A 502 29.70 17.08 -37.28
N ASP A 503 29.14 18.28 -37.12
CA ASP A 503 29.63 19.29 -36.17
C ASP A 503 29.64 18.78 -34.73
N LEU A 504 30.52 19.36 -33.90
CA LEU A 504 30.56 19.06 -32.48
C LEU A 504 29.26 19.49 -31.77
N PRO A 505 28.88 18.80 -30.69
CA PRO A 505 27.66 19.08 -29.92
C PRO A 505 27.52 20.56 -29.52
N GLY A 506 26.32 21.13 -29.72
CA GLY A 506 26.03 22.51 -29.35
C GLY A 506 25.42 22.70 -27.96
N ASN A 507 25.07 21.61 -27.27
CA ASN A 507 24.45 21.61 -25.95
C ASN A 507 24.78 20.33 -25.18
N GLY A 508 24.59 20.35 -23.86
CA GLY A 508 24.88 19.21 -22.98
C GLY A 508 24.12 17.92 -23.34
N GLY A 509 22.89 18.02 -23.83
CA GLY A 509 22.10 16.85 -24.23
C GLY A 509 22.70 16.11 -25.43
N GLU A 510 23.33 16.84 -26.35
CA GLU A 510 24.07 16.26 -27.49
C GLU A 510 25.44 15.72 -27.08
N ILE A 511 26.10 16.32 -26.08
CA ILE A 511 27.32 15.78 -25.49
C ILE A 511 27.00 14.39 -24.91
N ALA A 512 26.01 14.27 -24.02
CA ALA A 512 25.61 12.97 -23.47
C ALA A 512 25.03 12.02 -24.53
N GLY A 513 24.42 12.53 -25.60
CA GLY A 513 24.02 11.70 -26.75
C GLY A 513 25.19 10.95 -27.41
N THR A 514 26.41 11.43 -27.23
CA THR A 514 27.63 10.76 -27.69
C THR A 514 27.88 9.43 -26.95
N LEU A 515 27.16 9.14 -25.86
CA LEU A 515 27.25 7.85 -25.16
C LEU A 515 26.86 6.68 -26.07
N LEU A 516 25.96 6.91 -27.03
CA LEU A 516 25.65 5.90 -28.04
C LEU A 516 26.92 5.50 -28.80
N HIS A 517 27.76 6.46 -29.18
CA HIS A 517 29.02 6.20 -29.88
C HIS A 517 30.00 5.39 -29.03
N ALA A 518 30.13 5.73 -27.75
CA ALA A 518 30.96 4.99 -26.81
C ALA A 518 30.51 3.52 -26.64
N SER A 519 29.24 3.23 -26.92
CA SER A 519 28.68 1.87 -26.87
C SER A 519 28.94 1.03 -28.13
N ILE A 520 29.35 1.62 -29.26
CA ILE A 520 29.46 0.93 -30.56
C ILE A 520 30.78 0.14 -30.67
N GLY A 521 31.90 0.72 -30.23
CA GLY A 521 33.21 0.06 -30.26
C GLY A 521 33.90 0.04 -31.63
N GLU A 522 33.44 0.83 -32.61
CA GLU A 522 34.08 1.01 -33.92
C GLU A 522 34.96 2.27 -33.94
N ASP A 523 36.03 2.28 -34.76
CA ASP A 523 37.04 3.36 -34.77
C ASP A 523 36.46 4.76 -35.04
N TRP A 524 35.50 4.89 -35.97
CA TRP A 524 34.84 6.17 -36.26
C TRP A 524 34.00 6.66 -35.07
N ALA A 525 33.40 5.74 -34.31
CA ALA A 525 32.60 6.07 -33.14
C ALA A 525 33.51 6.47 -31.97
N ASN A 526 34.62 5.75 -31.79
CA ASN A 526 35.67 6.11 -30.84
C ASN A 526 36.26 7.50 -31.16
N ALA A 527 36.53 7.79 -32.43
CA ALA A 527 37.00 9.10 -32.88
C ALA A 527 35.98 10.20 -32.56
N ARG A 528 34.67 9.93 -32.70
CA ARG A 528 33.63 10.88 -32.29
C ARG A 528 33.63 11.12 -30.78
N VAL A 529 33.77 10.08 -29.96
CA VAL A 529 33.87 10.22 -28.49
C VAL A 529 35.06 11.09 -28.10
N LEU A 530 36.24 10.84 -28.69
CA LEU A 530 37.45 11.62 -28.42
C LEU A 530 37.30 13.08 -28.87
N ALA A 531 36.77 13.32 -30.06
CA ALA A 531 36.55 14.68 -30.58
C ALA A 531 35.59 15.49 -29.69
N VAL A 532 34.55 14.85 -29.14
CA VAL A 532 33.66 15.50 -28.17
C VAL A 532 34.38 15.73 -26.85
N ALA A 533 35.09 14.73 -26.31
CA ALA A 533 35.82 14.86 -25.05
C ALA A 533 36.92 15.94 -25.09
N ASP A 534 37.55 16.17 -26.24
CA ASP A 534 38.56 17.22 -26.42
C ASP A 534 37.99 18.65 -26.23
N MET A 535 36.67 18.83 -26.28
CA MET A 535 36.02 20.10 -25.93
C MET A 535 36.25 20.51 -24.47
N ALA A 536 36.70 19.59 -23.59
CA ALA A 536 37.07 19.89 -22.21
C ALA A 536 38.45 20.58 -22.08
N PHE A 537 39.15 20.84 -23.19
CA PHE A 537 40.47 21.45 -23.21
C PHE A 537 40.49 22.71 -24.09
N ASP A 538 41.35 23.66 -23.74
CA ASP A 538 41.61 24.84 -24.57
C ASP A 538 42.49 24.51 -25.79
N ALA A 539 42.73 25.49 -26.65
CA ALA A 539 43.58 25.33 -27.84
C ALA A 539 45.05 24.96 -27.53
N SER A 540 45.50 25.16 -26.29
CA SER A 540 46.84 24.77 -25.80
C SER A 540 46.85 23.39 -25.13
N GLY A 541 45.70 22.72 -25.03
CA GLY A 541 45.53 21.43 -24.36
C GLY A 541 45.38 21.52 -22.84
N ASN A 542 45.19 22.71 -22.27
CA ASN A 542 44.94 22.85 -20.83
C ASN A 542 43.48 22.51 -20.51
N PRO A 543 43.20 21.83 -19.39
CA PRO A 543 41.83 21.48 -19.01
C PRO A 543 41.03 22.73 -18.63
N LEU A 544 39.82 22.84 -19.18
CA LEU A 544 38.83 23.83 -18.77
C LEU A 544 38.29 23.49 -17.38
N GLU A 545 37.67 24.45 -16.70
CA GLU A 545 37.05 24.21 -15.37
C GLU A 545 35.86 23.26 -15.43
N ALA A 546 35.07 23.36 -16.50
CA ALA A 546 33.97 22.47 -16.80
C ALA A 546 33.82 22.29 -18.32
N MET A 547 33.11 21.23 -18.71
CA MET A 547 32.75 21.03 -20.11
C MET A 547 31.93 22.23 -20.62
N PRO A 548 32.20 22.75 -21.82
CA PRO A 548 31.44 23.88 -22.36
C PRO A 548 29.99 23.52 -22.64
N THR A 549 29.15 24.53 -22.88
CA THR A 549 27.72 24.46 -23.30
C THR A 549 26.70 24.09 -22.22
N HIS A 550 27.12 23.59 -21.04
CA HIS A 550 26.20 23.24 -19.96
C HIS A 550 26.92 23.13 -18.60
N ASN A 551 27.06 24.23 -17.86
CA ASN A 551 27.99 24.29 -16.71
C ASN A 551 27.43 24.90 -15.41
N GLU A 552 26.16 25.30 -15.35
CA GLU A 552 25.55 25.88 -14.14
C GLU A 552 24.34 25.07 -13.64
N MET A 553 24.18 23.85 -14.12
CA MET A 553 23.11 22.94 -13.72
C MET A 553 23.69 21.61 -13.26
N SER A 554 23.08 21.00 -12.24
CA SER A 554 23.49 19.68 -11.72
C SER A 554 23.47 18.59 -12.79
N ASP A 555 22.63 18.76 -13.83
CA ASP A 555 22.60 18.02 -15.09
C ASP A 555 23.98 17.77 -15.69
N ALA A 556 24.88 18.76 -15.60
CA ALA A 556 26.21 18.75 -16.21
C ALA A 556 27.11 17.61 -15.70
N VAL A 557 26.84 17.07 -14.52
CA VAL A 557 27.55 15.87 -14.03
C VAL A 557 27.32 14.70 -14.99
N PHE A 558 26.07 14.45 -15.39
CA PHE A 558 25.71 13.42 -16.37
C PHE A 558 26.06 13.83 -17.80
N MET A 559 25.87 15.11 -18.16
CA MET A 559 26.07 15.53 -19.55
C MET A 559 27.51 15.36 -20.03
N ALA A 560 28.51 15.48 -19.14
CA ALA A 560 29.92 15.50 -19.53
C ALA A 560 30.76 14.34 -18.96
N SER A 561 30.67 14.08 -17.65
CA SER A 561 31.61 13.18 -16.95
C SER A 561 31.66 11.75 -17.52
N PRO A 562 30.52 11.12 -17.89
CA PRO A 562 30.53 9.80 -18.53
C PRO A 562 31.32 9.75 -19.85
N ILE A 563 31.19 10.77 -20.70
CA ILE A 563 31.91 10.84 -21.99
C ILE A 563 33.41 10.98 -21.77
N LEU A 564 33.80 11.81 -20.80
CA LEU A 564 35.21 11.99 -20.44
C LEU A 564 35.82 10.68 -19.91
N ALA A 565 35.11 9.94 -19.06
CA ALA A 565 35.59 8.64 -18.58
C ALA A 565 35.65 7.59 -19.71
N HIS A 566 34.69 7.60 -20.65
CA HIS A 566 34.76 6.75 -21.84
C HIS A 566 35.95 7.11 -22.75
N ALA A 567 36.23 8.39 -22.96
CA ALA A 567 37.39 8.85 -23.72
C ALA A 567 38.71 8.38 -23.09
N GLY A 568 38.85 8.52 -21.77
CA GLY A 568 40.01 8.00 -21.03
C GLY A 568 40.18 6.49 -21.19
N ARG A 569 39.09 5.71 -21.16
CA ARG A 569 39.13 4.26 -21.40
C ARG A 569 39.53 3.92 -22.84
N ILE A 570 39.07 4.70 -23.82
CA ILE A 570 39.34 4.48 -25.25
C ILE A 570 40.79 4.83 -25.60
N SER A 571 41.31 5.97 -25.12
CA SER A 571 42.66 6.44 -25.46
C SER A 571 43.75 5.93 -24.52
N GLY A 572 43.39 5.55 -23.29
CA GLY A 572 44.35 5.28 -22.22
C GLY A 572 44.94 6.53 -21.57
N GLU A 573 44.46 7.73 -21.92
CA GLU A 573 45.04 8.98 -21.43
C GLU A 573 44.39 9.44 -20.11
N LYS A 574 45.21 9.59 -19.07
CA LYS A 574 44.79 10.07 -17.74
C LYS A 574 44.07 11.41 -17.78
N ARG A 575 44.42 12.31 -18.71
CA ARG A 575 43.87 13.67 -18.79
C ARG A 575 42.34 13.71 -18.88
N TYR A 576 41.72 12.71 -19.51
CA TYR A 576 40.27 12.67 -19.62
C TYR A 576 39.60 12.27 -18.30
N PHE A 577 40.19 11.36 -17.53
CA PHE A 577 39.72 11.03 -16.18
C PHE A 577 39.88 12.21 -15.22
N ASP A 578 41.00 12.94 -15.32
CA ASP A 578 41.23 14.18 -14.57
C ASP A 578 40.20 15.28 -14.95
N ALA A 579 39.89 15.41 -16.23
CA ALA A 579 38.86 16.34 -16.70
C ALA A 579 37.45 15.95 -16.20
N ALA A 580 37.13 14.65 -16.15
CA ALA A 580 35.87 14.17 -15.59
C ALA A 580 35.73 14.55 -14.10
N LEU A 581 36.79 14.31 -13.30
CA LEU A 581 36.84 14.69 -11.89
C LEU A 581 36.73 16.22 -11.71
N ARG A 582 37.43 16.99 -12.55
CA ARG A 582 37.41 18.45 -12.52
C ARG A 582 36.01 19.00 -12.81
N ASN A 583 35.36 18.50 -13.86
CA ASN A 583 33.97 18.85 -14.19
C ASN A 583 33.02 18.50 -13.03
N PHE A 584 33.12 17.29 -12.48
CA PHE A 584 32.31 16.88 -11.33
C PHE A 584 32.48 17.82 -10.14
N ARG A 585 33.72 18.11 -9.73
CA ARG A 585 34.01 19.00 -8.59
C ARG A 585 33.42 20.39 -8.78
N PHE A 586 33.56 20.97 -9.98
CA PHE A 586 33.01 22.28 -10.28
C PHE A 586 31.48 22.29 -10.13
N ILE A 587 30.79 21.37 -10.80
CA ILE A 587 29.33 21.31 -10.77
C ILE A 587 28.80 20.97 -9.37
N ALA A 588 29.43 20.01 -8.68
CA ALA A 588 29.07 19.67 -7.30
C ALA A 588 29.33 20.83 -6.33
N GLY A 589 30.39 21.62 -6.53
CA GLY A 589 30.66 22.82 -5.74
C GLY A 589 29.60 23.90 -5.91
N LEU A 590 29.00 24.01 -7.10
CA LEU A 590 27.88 24.93 -7.36
C LEU A 590 26.54 24.41 -6.85
N CYS A 591 26.28 23.11 -7.02
CA CYS A 591 24.92 22.57 -6.94
C CYS A 591 24.64 21.71 -5.69
N ARG A 592 25.64 21.08 -5.07
CA ARG A 592 25.42 20.26 -3.88
C ARG A 592 25.09 21.15 -2.68
N ARG A 593 24.00 20.85 -1.98
CA ARG A 593 23.57 21.50 -0.74
C ARG A 593 24.26 20.86 0.47
N GLU A 594 24.16 21.52 1.63
CA GLU A 594 24.76 21.06 2.88
C GLU A 594 24.14 19.74 3.39
N ASP A 595 22.86 19.51 3.11
CA ASP A 595 22.12 18.29 3.44
C ASP A 595 22.41 17.10 2.49
N GLY A 596 23.27 17.30 1.49
CA GLY A 596 23.75 16.24 0.60
C GLY A 596 22.90 15.99 -0.65
N ILE A 597 21.75 16.63 -0.80
CA ILE A 597 20.99 16.67 -2.07
C ILE A 597 21.47 17.85 -2.94
N TYR A 598 21.02 17.90 -4.19
CA TYR A 598 21.47 18.90 -5.17
C TYR A 598 20.35 19.90 -5.44
N ARG A 599 20.66 21.20 -5.36
CA ARG A 599 19.87 22.23 -6.05
C ARG A 599 20.04 22.03 -7.56
N HIS A 600 19.07 22.44 -8.37
CA HIS A 600 19.24 22.34 -9.83
C HIS A 600 20.31 23.30 -10.37
N SER A 601 20.34 24.54 -9.87
CA SER A 601 21.31 25.57 -10.26
C SER A 601 21.47 26.61 -9.15
N PRO A 602 22.51 27.44 -9.14
CA PRO A 602 22.66 28.53 -8.16
C PRO A 602 21.57 29.63 -8.19
N LEU A 603 20.59 29.56 -9.10
CA LEU A 603 19.51 30.55 -9.15
C LEU A 603 18.51 30.43 -7.99
N ASP A 604 18.39 29.24 -7.39
CA ASP A 604 17.40 28.90 -6.37
C ASP A 604 17.83 27.61 -5.62
N GLU A 605 17.24 27.34 -4.45
CA GLU A 605 17.58 26.18 -3.59
C GLU A 605 16.83 24.90 -3.95
N ALA A 606 15.89 24.92 -4.91
CA ALA A 606 15.02 23.77 -5.16
C ALA A 606 15.80 22.53 -5.56
N ALA A 607 15.58 21.47 -4.79
CA ALA A 607 16.10 20.15 -5.08
C ALA A 607 15.24 19.45 -6.13
N TRP A 608 15.27 19.95 -7.36
CA TRP A 608 14.52 19.37 -8.46
C TRP A 608 14.87 17.88 -8.64
N GLY A 609 13.85 17.04 -8.83
CA GLY A 609 13.97 15.58 -8.87
C GLY A 609 15.00 15.11 -9.89
N ARG A 610 14.80 15.43 -11.17
CA ARG A 610 15.77 15.05 -12.21
C ARG A 610 17.11 15.79 -12.08
N GLY A 611 17.13 16.98 -11.47
CA GLY A 611 18.36 17.67 -11.06
C GLY A 611 19.15 16.91 -9.99
N ASN A 612 18.52 15.99 -9.25
CA ASN A 612 19.20 15.02 -8.37
C ASN A 612 19.47 13.69 -9.08
N GLY A 613 18.55 13.27 -9.96
CA GLY A 613 18.74 12.10 -10.81
C GLY A 613 19.99 12.18 -11.68
N PHE A 614 20.31 13.35 -12.25
CA PHE A 614 21.47 13.52 -13.14
C PHE A 614 22.82 13.33 -12.45
N PRO A 615 23.13 13.94 -11.28
CA PRO A 615 24.34 13.60 -10.54
C PRO A 615 24.43 12.11 -10.17
N ALA A 616 23.32 11.50 -9.71
CA ALA A 616 23.29 10.09 -9.35
C ALA A 616 23.59 9.17 -10.55
N LEU A 617 22.84 9.35 -11.65
CA LEU A 617 23.04 8.61 -12.90
C LEU A 617 24.43 8.87 -13.50
N GLY A 618 24.84 10.14 -13.53
CA GLY A 618 26.10 10.60 -14.10
C GLY A 618 27.31 9.96 -13.43
N LEU A 619 27.36 9.96 -12.10
CA LEU A 619 28.43 9.30 -11.35
C LEU A 619 28.38 7.77 -11.53
N ALA A 620 27.20 7.17 -11.48
CA ALA A 620 27.05 5.72 -11.69
C ALA A 620 27.52 5.26 -13.08
N LEU A 621 27.31 6.07 -14.13
CA LEU A 621 27.82 5.79 -15.48
C LEU A 621 29.31 6.13 -15.61
N THR A 622 29.77 7.21 -15.00
CA THR A 622 31.19 7.65 -15.04
C THR A 622 32.12 6.63 -14.42
N LEU A 623 31.74 6.05 -13.27
CA LEU A 623 32.58 5.14 -12.50
C LEU A 623 32.75 3.75 -13.14
N GLN A 624 31.92 3.37 -14.11
CA GLN A 624 32.00 2.07 -14.77
C GLN A 624 33.25 1.92 -15.66
N PRO A 625 33.58 2.88 -16.56
CA PRO A 625 34.83 2.89 -17.31
C PRO A 625 36.01 3.54 -16.56
N PHE A 626 35.82 4.05 -15.34
CA PHE A 626 36.86 4.76 -14.57
C PHE A 626 37.81 3.77 -13.86
N PRO A 627 39.14 3.94 -13.95
CA PRO A 627 40.09 3.07 -13.28
C PRO A 627 39.99 3.17 -11.75
N GLU A 628 39.88 2.03 -11.06
CA GLU A 628 39.75 2.00 -9.60
C GLU A 628 41.00 2.48 -8.86
N ASP A 629 42.16 2.44 -9.52
CA ASP A 629 43.46 2.90 -9.02
C ASP A 629 43.72 4.39 -9.28
N HIS A 630 42.83 5.09 -9.99
CA HIS A 630 42.95 6.52 -10.20
C HIS A 630 42.56 7.31 -8.93
N ASP A 631 43.36 8.33 -8.57
CA ASP A 631 43.17 9.13 -7.34
C ASP A 631 41.76 9.69 -7.15
N GLY A 632 41.08 10.04 -8.25
CA GLY A 632 39.71 10.56 -8.26
C GLY A 632 38.58 9.54 -8.10
N TYR A 633 38.86 8.23 -8.23
CA TYR A 633 37.82 7.20 -8.22
C TYR A 633 37.10 7.14 -6.87
N GLY A 634 37.87 7.05 -5.78
CA GLY A 634 37.34 6.96 -4.42
C GLY A 634 36.46 8.17 -4.06
N GLU A 635 36.90 9.37 -4.43
CA GLU A 635 36.14 10.61 -4.17
C GLU A 635 34.78 10.61 -4.87
N MET A 636 34.72 10.27 -6.16
CA MET A 636 33.46 10.25 -6.91
C MET A 636 32.53 9.13 -6.45
N ARG A 637 33.07 7.95 -6.11
CA ARG A 637 32.32 6.84 -5.51
C ARG A 637 31.70 7.27 -4.18
N ASP A 638 32.50 7.87 -3.29
CA ASP A 638 32.02 8.28 -1.97
C ASP A 638 31.01 9.41 -2.08
N ALA A 639 31.18 10.34 -3.03
CA ALA A 639 30.18 11.36 -3.33
C ALA A 639 28.85 10.77 -3.80
N LEU A 640 28.88 9.75 -4.68
CA LEU A 640 27.66 9.03 -5.09
C LEU A 640 26.99 8.36 -3.89
N VAL A 641 27.73 7.64 -3.05
CA VAL A 641 27.18 6.95 -1.87
C VAL A 641 26.58 7.96 -0.89
N LEU A 642 27.24 9.08 -0.63
CA LEU A 642 26.72 10.15 0.23
C LEU A 642 25.43 10.77 -0.34
N HIS A 643 25.38 11.00 -1.65
CA HIS A 643 24.17 11.54 -2.30
C HIS A 643 23.00 10.55 -2.24
N LEU A 644 23.25 9.26 -2.50
CA LEU A 644 22.22 8.23 -2.38
C LEU A 644 21.72 8.12 -0.93
N ASN A 645 22.61 8.16 0.06
CA ASN A 645 22.23 8.18 1.48
C ASN A 645 21.32 9.37 1.82
N ALA A 646 21.63 10.57 1.31
CA ALA A 646 20.77 11.74 1.50
C ALA A 646 19.39 11.53 0.85
N LEU A 647 19.35 11.05 -0.40
CA LEU A 647 18.12 10.74 -1.11
C LEU A 647 17.27 9.66 -0.42
N ALA A 648 17.88 8.71 0.29
CA ALA A 648 17.14 7.64 0.98
C ALA A 648 16.13 8.18 2.02
N GLY A 649 16.38 9.35 2.60
CA GLY A 649 15.46 10.04 3.52
C GLY A 649 14.23 10.64 2.83
N HIS A 650 14.22 10.72 1.50
CA HIS A 650 13.20 11.40 0.70
C HIS A 650 12.40 10.45 -0.21
N GLN A 651 12.63 9.14 -0.12
CA GLN A 651 11.81 8.16 -0.83
C GLN A 651 10.43 8.07 -0.17
N ASP A 652 9.37 8.26 -0.95
CA ASP A 652 8.02 8.13 -0.43
C ASP A 652 7.64 6.67 -0.17
N ASP A 653 6.55 6.47 0.57
CA ASP A 653 6.03 5.14 0.90
C ASP A 653 5.55 4.35 -0.33
N SER A 654 5.35 5.03 -1.47
CA SER A 654 5.02 4.37 -2.73
C SER A 654 6.27 3.79 -3.42
N GLY A 655 7.46 4.27 -3.05
CA GLY A 655 8.77 3.92 -3.57
C GLY A 655 9.40 4.98 -4.48
N MET A 656 8.74 6.13 -4.67
CA MET A 656 9.13 7.17 -5.63
C MET A 656 9.91 8.30 -4.96
N TRP A 657 10.64 9.06 -5.78
CA TRP A 657 11.11 10.40 -5.43
C TRP A 657 10.25 11.45 -6.12
N HIS A 658 10.09 12.58 -5.46
CA HIS A 658 9.20 13.64 -5.92
C HIS A 658 9.88 14.59 -6.92
N GLN A 659 9.06 15.32 -7.68
CA GLN A 659 9.46 16.38 -8.61
C GLN A 659 10.36 17.41 -7.92
N ILE A 660 10.15 17.65 -6.63
CA ILE A 660 11.08 18.36 -5.76
C ILE A 660 11.33 17.43 -4.57
N ILE A 661 12.58 17.00 -4.39
CA ILE A 661 12.98 15.88 -3.52
C ILE A 661 12.53 16.07 -2.06
N ASP A 662 12.71 17.27 -1.52
CA ASP A 662 12.41 17.64 -0.13
C ASP A 662 10.98 18.17 0.07
N HIS A 663 10.12 18.01 -0.93
CA HIS A 663 8.77 18.55 -0.97
C HIS A 663 7.75 17.48 -1.42
N PRO A 664 7.22 16.67 -0.48
CA PRO A 664 6.36 15.52 -0.78
C PRO A 664 4.99 15.91 -1.37
N ASP A 665 4.61 17.18 -1.27
CA ASP A 665 3.43 17.78 -1.89
C ASP A 665 3.62 18.14 -3.37
N SER A 666 4.83 18.03 -3.90
CA SER A 666 5.06 17.93 -5.35
C SER A 666 4.76 16.51 -5.85
N TYR A 667 4.61 16.29 -7.15
CA TYR A 667 4.23 14.97 -7.65
C TYR A 667 5.38 13.96 -7.67
N ALA A 668 5.11 12.70 -7.36
CA ALA A 668 6.05 11.59 -7.53
C ALA A 668 6.49 11.47 -9.01
N GLU A 669 7.77 11.70 -9.31
CA GLU A 669 8.27 11.90 -10.68
C GLU A 669 9.02 10.67 -11.21
N LEU A 670 8.62 10.20 -12.39
CA LEU A 670 9.05 8.92 -12.93
C LEU A 670 10.53 8.91 -13.33
N THR A 671 11.01 9.94 -14.03
CA THR A 671 12.36 9.92 -14.61
C THR A 671 13.44 10.02 -13.53
N SER A 672 13.28 10.92 -12.57
CA SER A 672 14.07 11.06 -11.36
C SER A 672 14.16 9.74 -10.60
N THR A 673 13.01 9.12 -10.33
CA THR A 673 12.95 7.85 -9.60
C THR A 673 13.73 6.75 -10.34
N ALA A 674 13.58 6.66 -11.68
CA ALA A 674 14.30 5.68 -12.47
C ALA A 674 15.82 5.92 -12.49
N MET A 675 16.26 7.17 -12.54
CA MET A 675 17.68 7.55 -12.50
C MET A 675 18.32 7.23 -11.15
N ILE A 676 17.65 7.59 -10.06
CA ILE A 676 18.11 7.30 -8.69
C ILE A 676 18.14 5.78 -8.46
N ALA A 677 17.10 5.06 -8.88
CA ALA A 677 17.05 3.60 -8.78
C ALA A 677 18.15 2.92 -9.59
N TYR A 678 18.50 3.43 -10.79
CA TYR A 678 19.62 2.91 -11.58
C TYR A 678 20.94 3.08 -10.83
N ALA A 679 21.18 4.25 -10.23
CA ALA A 679 22.38 4.50 -9.44
C ALA A 679 22.47 3.60 -8.19
N ILE A 680 21.33 3.34 -7.52
CA ILE A 680 21.26 2.36 -6.43
C ILE A 680 21.59 0.95 -6.94
N ALA A 681 21.02 0.54 -8.07
CA ALA A 681 21.25 -0.78 -8.68
C ALA A 681 22.73 -1.01 -9.02
N VAL A 682 23.40 -0.03 -9.64
CA VAL A 682 24.84 -0.06 -9.90
C VAL A 682 25.64 -0.11 -8.60
N SER A 683 25.28 0.69 -7.60
CA SER A 683 25.99 0.76 -6.33
C SER A 683 25.87 -0.54 -5.51
N LEU A 684 24.73 -1.22 -5.58
CA LEU A 684 24.52 -2.55 -5.00
C LEU A 684 25.35 -3.60 -5.73
N GLU A 685 25.34 -3.61 -7.06
CA GLU A 685 26.15 -4.55 -7.88
C GLU A 685 27.64 -4.42 -7.56
N LYS A 686 28.13 -3.19 -7.47
CA LYS A 686 29.54 -2.88 -7.17
C LYS A 686 29.89 -3.04 -5.69
N GLY A 687 28.91 -3.31 -4.83
CA GLY A 687 29.10 -3.45 -3.39
C GLY A 687 29.48 -2.16 -2.66
N TRP A 688 29.22 -0.99 -3.28
CA TRP A 688 29.37 0.34 -2.67
C TRP A 688 28.25 0.62 -1.66
N LEU A 689 27.04 0.13 -1.95
CA LEU A 689 25.92 0.03 -1.00
C LEU A 689 25.73 -1.43 -0.62
N ARG A 690 25.34 -1.69 0.63
CA ARG A 690 25.11 -3.03 1.20
C ARG A 690 23.95 -2.97 2.17
N GLY A 691 23.29 -4.11 2.39
CA GLY A 691 22.21 -4.25 3.38
C GLY A 691 20.85 -4.50 2.74
N ALA A 692 19.98 -5.17 3.49
CA ALA A 692 18.64 -5.54 3.05
C ALA A 692 17.74 -4.30 2.83
N GLU A 693 18.02 -3.21 3.54
CA GLU A 693 17.34 -1.92 3.40
C GLU A 693 17.50 -1.34 1.99
N TRP A 694 18.71 -1.37 1.41
CA TRP A 694 18.97 -0.86 0.06
C TRP A 694 18.32 -1.71 -1.02
N SER A 695 18.36 -3.04 -0.87
CA SER A 695 17.62 -3.95 -1.74
C SER A 695 16.12 -3.70 -1.67
N SER A 696 15.57 -3.48 -0.47
CA SER A 696 14.16 -3.15 -0.27
C SER A 696 13.78 -1.80 -0.91
N ARG A 697 14.63 -0.78 -0.80
CA ARG A 697 14.43 0.52 -1.44
C ARG A 697 14.40 0.43 -2.95
N LEU A 698 15.36 -0.31 -3.54
CA LEU A 698 15.40 -0.56 -4.98
C LEU A 698 14.16 -1.35 -5.44
N ALA A 699 13.77 -2.40 -4.71
CA ALA A 699 12.58 -3.18 -5.03
C ALA A 699 11.29 -2.34 -4.94
N SER A 700 11.20 -1.45 -3.93
CA SER A 700 10.09 -0.51 -3.79
C SER A 700 10.03 0.47 -4.97
N ALA A 701 11.16 1.09 -5.33
CA ALA A 701 11.26 1.99 -6.48
C ALA A 701 10.91 1.28 -7.80
N TRP A 702 11.43 0.07 -8.03
CA TRP A 702 11.12 -0.72 -9.22
C TRP A 702 9.63 -1.08 -9.30
N SER A 703 9.04 -1.48 -8.17
CA SER A 703 7.60 -1.70 -8.06
C SER A 703 6.80 -0.44 -8.38
N ALA A 704 7.25 0.73 -7.93
CA ALA A 704 6.60 2.02 -8.16
C ALA A 704 6.69 2.49 -9.61
N ILE A 705 7.87 2.39 -10.22
CA ILE A 705 8.13 2.70 -11.63
C ILE A 705 7.21 1.87 -12.53
N LYS A 706 7.08 0.57 -12.26
CA LYS A 706 6.17 -0.30 -13.02
C LYS A 706 4.72 0.20 -13.03
N ARG A 707 4.23 0.84 -11.96
CA ARG A 707 2.86 1.41 -11.90
C ARG A 707 2.68 2.58 -12.86
N HIS A 708 3.76 3.31 -13.12
CA HIS A 708 3.78 4.51 -13.95
C HIS A 708 4.00 4.20 -15.45
N VAL A 709 4.15 2.92 -15.83
CA VAL A 709 4.33 2.48 -17.22
C VAL A 709 3.12 1.65 -17.63
N SER A 710 2.43 2.01 -18.71
CA SER A 710 1.32 1.21 -19.24
C SER A 710 1.75 -0.20 -19.66
N THR A 711 0.81 -1.15 -19.66
CA THR A 711 1.10 -2.54 -20.07
C THR A 711 1.42 -2.72 -21.56
N ASP A 712 1.07 -1.74 -22.40
CA ASP A 712 1.53 -1.67 -23.79
C ASP A 712 2.95 -1.08 -23.93
N GLY A 713 3.54 -0.53 -22.86
CA GLY A 713 4.87 0.09 -22.87
C GLY A 713 4.94 1.45 -23.59
N ARG A 714 3.82 1.98 -24.07
CA ARG A 714 3.79 3.24 -24.84
C ARG A 714 3.60 4.48 -23.98
N HIS A 715 2.87 4.39 -22.87
CA HIS A 715 2.43 5.55 -22.08
C HIS A 715 3.05 5.54 -20.68
N PHE A 716 3.37 6.74 -20.21
CA PHE A 716 4.01 6.99 -18.92
C PHE A 716 3.18 7.96 -18.09
N LEU A 717 3.27 7.83 -16.76
CA LEU A 717 2.65 8.74 -15.81
C LEU A 717 3.73 9.52 -15.07
N ASN A 718 3.45 10.80 -14.82
CA ASN A 718 4.30 11.70 -14.04
C ASN A 718 5.73 11.86 -14.60
N VAL A 719 5.85 12.01 -15.92
CA VAL A 719 7.13 12.41 -16.52
C VAL A 719 7.22 13.93 -16.51
N CYS A 720 8.21 14.50 -15.82
CA CYS A 720 8.42 15.95 -15.86
C CYS A 720 8.85 16.37 -17.28
N THR A 721 8.15 17.37 -17.83
CA THR A 721 8.50 17.98 -19.12
C THR A 721 9.94 18.54 -19.16
N GLY A 722 10.38 18.93 -20.34
CA GLY A 722 11.70 19.53 -20.55
C GLY A 722 11.86 20.77 -19.67
N THR A 723 12.88 20.78 -18.82
CA THR A 723 13.03 21.79 -17.77
C THR A 723 14.51 22.11 -17.65
N GLY A 724 14.88 23.36 -17.95
CA GLY A 724 16.19 23.92 -17.59
C GLY A 724 16.11 24.61 -16.24
N LYS A 725 17.18 25.31 -15.84
CA LYS A 725 17.20 26.08 -14.59
C LYS A 725 16.00 27.04 -14.50
N GLN A 726 15.29 27.00 -13.38
CA GLN A 726 14.18 27.89 -13.06
C GLN A 726 14.62 28.93 -12.03
N PRO A 727 13.99 30.11 -11.99
CA PRO A 727 14.35 31.18 -11.08
C PRO A 727 13.75 31.04 -9.67
N SER A 728 12.80 30.12 -9.46
CA SER A 728 12.18 29.89 -8.14
C SER A 728 11.70 28.45 -7.94
N LEU A 729 11.56 28.06 -6.66
CA LEU A 729 10.92 26.81 -6.24
C LEU A 729 9.54 26.60 -6.89
N GLU A 730 8.72 27.65 -6.95
CA GLU A 730 7.35 27.58 -7.48
C GLU A 730 7.33 27.25 -8.98
N ASP A 731 8.33 27.70 -9.74
CA ASP A 731 8.46 27.34 -11.14
C ASP A 731 8.78 25.84 -11.33
N TYR A 732 9.42 25.19 -10.36
CA TYR A 732 9.60 23.73 -10.35
C TYR A 732 8.32 22.97 -10.02
N TYR A 733 7.47 23.51 -9.13
CA TYR A 733 6.14 22.97 -8.88
C TYR A 733 5.28 22.99 -10.15
N ARG A 734 5.38 24.06 -10.93
CA ARG A 734 4.56 24.29 -12.12
C ARG A 734 4.94 23.46 -13.35
N ARG A 735 6.01 22.67 -13.27
CA ARG A 735 6.45 21.85 -14.41
C ARG A 735 5.46 20.72 -14.66
N GLU A 736 4.93 20.69 -15.87
CA GLU A 736 3.95 19.70 -16.32
C GLU A 736 4.39 18.25 -16.02
N ALA A 737 3.50 17.51 -15.37
CA ALA A 737 3.57 16.06 -15.21
C ALA A 737 2.88 15.39 -16.40
N ILE A 738 3.66 15.02 -17.41
CA ILE A 738 3.16 14.41 -18.64
C ILE A 738 2.50 13.07 -18.33
N LEU A 739 1.30 12.88 -18.89
CA LEU A 739 0.54 11.63 -18.90
C LEU A 739 0.41 11.17 -20.36
N GLY A 740 1.27 10.26 -20.79
CA GLY A 740 1.23 9.76 -22.16
C GLY A 740 2.58 9.31 -22.71
N PRO A 741 2.72 9.23 -24.04
CA PRO A 741 3.97 8.83 -24.69
C PRO A 741 5.08 9.86 -24.44
N ASP A 742 6.22 9.42 -23.92
CA ASP A 742 7.36 10.30 -23.65
C ASP A 742 8.70 9.57 -23.78
N GLY A 743 9.62 10.12 -24.58
CA GLY A 743 10.93 9.52 -24.83
C GLY A 743 11.85 9.50 -23.60
N ARG A 744 11.74 10.49 -22.69
CA ARG A 744 12.55 10.56 -21.45
C ARG A 744 12.11 9.47 -20.49
N GLY A 745 10.80 9.31 -20.34
CA GLY A 745 10.19 8.21 -19.60
C GLY A 745 10.68 6.86 -20.12
N ALA A 746 10.60 6.66 -21.44
CA ALA A 746 11.09 5.44 -22.07
C ALA A 746 12.58 5.19 -21.81
N ALA A 747 13.44 6.18 -22.09
CA ALA A 747 14.89 6.05 -21.96
C ALA A 747 15.33 5.65 -20.54
N MET A 748 14.83 6.34 -19.51
CA MET A 748 15.24 6.09 -18.12
C MET A 748 14.70 4.76 -17.59
N VAL A 749 13.45 4.43 -17.92
CA VAL A 749 12.86 3.16 -17.48
C VAL A 749 13.49 1.98 -18.21
N MET A 750 13.77 2.10 -19.52
CA MET A 750 14.45 1.03 -20.27
C MET A 750 15.86 0.79 -19.72
N LEU A 751 16.62 1.84 -19.42
CA LEU A 751 17.96 1.72 -18.86
C LEU A 751 17.93 0.98 -17.51
N LEU A 752 17.01 1.36 -16.62
CA LEU A 752 16.81 0.64 -15.36
C LEU A 752 16.32 -0.79 -15.57
N ALA A 753 15.39 -1.04 -16.49
CA ALA A 753 14.85 -2.37 -16.74
C ALA A 753 15.94 -3.34 -17.23
N ALA A 754 16.82 -2.89 -18.14
CA ALA A 754 17.99 -3.66 -18.57
C ALA A 754 18.91 -3.96 -17.38
N LYS A 755 19.11 -2.98 -16.48
CA LYS A 755 19.95 -3.17 -15.28
C LYS A 755 19.35 -4.13 -14.26
N MET A 756 18.04 -4.03 -14.02
CA MET A 756 17.31 -4.92 -13.11
C MET A 756 17.31 -6.35 -13.64
N GLU A 757 17.21 -6.54 -14.95
CA GLU A 757 17.33 -7.86 -15.57
C GLU A 757 18.71 -8.49 -15.33
N ASP A 758 19.79 -7.73 -15.55
CA ASP A 758 21.17 -8.18 -15.26
C ASP A 758 21.31 -8.58 -13.78
N LEU A 759 20.79 -7.77 -12.85
CA LEU A 759 20.82 -8.07 -11.42
C LEU A 759 20.02 -9.33 -11.04
N GLU A 760 18.84 -9.54 -11.62
CA GLU A 760 18.01 -10.74 -11.34
C GLU A 760 18.61 -12.02 -11.94
N SER A 761 19.53 -11.90 -12.92
CA SER A 761 20.17 -13.04 -13.57
C SER A 761 21.41 -13.60 -12.85
N ARG A 762 21.93 -12.88 -11.85
CA ARG A 762 23.11 -13.23 -11.05
C ARG A 762 22.72 -13.85 -9.71
#